data_AF-A0A518DW91-F1
#
_entry.id   AF-A0A518DW91-F1
#
_cell.length_a   1.000
_cell.length_b   1.000
_cell.length_c   1.000
_cell.angle_alpha   90.00
_cell.angle_beta   90.00
_cell.angle_gamma   90.00
#
_symmetry.space_group_name_H-M   'P 1'
#
loop_
_entity.id
_entity.type
_entity.pdbx_description
1 polymer ?
#
loop_
_entity_poly.entity_id
_entity_poly.type
_entity_poly.pdbx_seq_one_letter_code
_entity_poly.pdbx_strand_id
1 'polypeptide(L)'
;MKRRRNLRPEALEPRALFAADVADSLNLTQYLEQYQSGLFSTPAAIDGTGNNLANPDFGAANTALLRLAEAEYGDGISTPAGEDRPSAREVSNQLAAQTESTENSRHLSDLLWVWGQFIDHDLDLTEAGEAGEDFSISVPMGDAYFDPSGSGTAEIELTRSDYDETTGDEAGDPRQQINSITAFLDGSVIYGSDEVRAAELREGTGGRLKTSEGDLLPFNTAGLDNAGGTSSTLFLAGDVRANENAALTAMQTVWVREHNRLADEIAAGDPDLSDEEIFQRARAIVRAELQVITYNEFLPALLGENALADYAGYDPTVNPGIANEFSTAAYRIGHSLLSPELERLDENGEVIAAGNLSLQHAFFAPQEIIDNGIDSLLRGLAASTSQELDNQVIDDVRNFLFGPPGSGGFDLTSLNIQRGRDHGLADYNQARVDYGLSPVTSFAEITSDPELQAALEQTYGSVDNIDLWVGGLAEDHAPGSSVGQLFSTIIADQFARIRDGDRFWYENLFAGQALREIESTTLADVIERNTSITGLQQNVFYDPSVLYFKAAPGQQADVRLASKGENLQVVDRRSGEVLVSQAANDVSKVILHGSDRDDRFAIQLGPGVRPVDGVQVLGGGRSDQLEISGTMYHNDLFIVANDHVNANGVNVELDSIELIRLKTQDRSDAWAIADDIVAEVFVERGNTRFTSTAHYAGKRGNENNSPGDGPGGPGSGNANPGNSGPNSGGPSSPGTNGMRPEDVAAMSHFLNEMTGNRLRKEETQALMKSPMLDMLMEVFQTHR
;
A
#
# COMPACT_ATOMS: atom_id res chain seq x y z
N MET A 1 -13.12 -20.78 14.69
CA MET A 1 -14.53 -20.95 14.26
C MET A 1 -14.80 -19.93 13.16
N LYS A 2 -14.80 -20.37 11.90
CA LYS A 2 -14.99 -19.50 10.72
C LYS A 2 -16.39 -18.85 10.78
N ARG A 3 -16.47 -17.55 11.10
CA ARG A 3 -17.69 -16.76 10.88
C ARG A 3 -17.66 -16.29 9.42
N ARG A 4 -18.43 -16.97 8.56
CA ARG A 4 -18.77 -16.46 7.24
C ARG A 4 -19.52 -15.13 7.42
N ARG A 5 -18.94 -14.03 6.93
CA ARG A 5 -19.60 -12.72 6.87
C ARG A 5 -20.55 -12.76 5.67
N ASN A 6 -21.85 -12.83 5.94
CA ASN A 6 -22.85 -12.49 4.93
C ASN A 6 -22.95 -10.95 4.95
N LEU A 7 -22.29 -10.28 4.02
CA LEU A 7 -22.59 -8.89 3.70
C LEU A 7 -24.08 -8.82 3.31
N ARG A 8 -24.86 -7.94 3.93
CA ARG A 8 -26.28 -7.75 3.60
C ARG A 8 -26.41 -6.59 2.62
N PRO A 9 -27.15 -6.70 1.50
CA PRO A 9 -27.14 -5.70 0.42
C PRO A 9 -27.92 -4.40 0.70
N GLU A 10 -28.22 -4.06 1.96
CA GLU A 10 -29.18 -2.99 2.28
C GLU A 10 -28.53 -1.65 2.73
N ALA A 11 -27.23 -1.43 2.48
CA ALA A 11 -26.52 -0.24 2.98
C ALA A 11 -25.94 0.72 1.92
N LEU A 12 -26.18 0.50 0.62
CA LEU A 12 -25.84 1.47 -0.43
C LEU A 12 -27.08 2.30 -0.78
N GLU A 13 -27.40 3.29 0.07
CA GLU A 13 -28.30 4.37 -0.35
C GLU A 13 -27.67 5.05 -1.58
N PRO A 14 -28.43 5.32 -2.66
CA PRO A 14 -27.92 6.04 -3.82
C PRO A 14 -27.28 7.34 -3.34
N ARG A 15 -26.02 7.58 -3.75
CA ARG A 15 -25.32 8.84 -3.47
C ARG A 15 -26.30 9.99 -3.76
N ALA A 16 -26.68 10.75 -2.72
CA ALA A 16 -26.97 12.15 -2.91
C ALA A 16 -25.62 12.79 -3.24
N LEU A 17 -25.17 12.57 -4.47
CA LEU A 17 -24.13 13.36 -5.11
C LEU A 17 -24.45 14.82 -4.84
N PHE A 18 -23.40 15.63 -4.72
CA PHE A 18 -23.47 17.07 -4.88
C PHE A 18 -24.27 17.40 -6.14
N ALA A 19 -25.59 17.50 -5.99
CA ALA A 19 -26.49 18.19 -6.88
C ALA A 19 -26.50 19.67 -6.48
N ALA A 20 -25.30 20.24 -6.40
CA ALA A 20 -25.10 21.61 -6.82
C ALA A 20 -24.72 21.49 -8.31
N ASP A 21 -25.74 21.62 -9.15
CA ASP A 21 -25.70 21.63 -10.62
C ASP A 21 -25.37 20.30 -11.34
N VAL A 22 -26.32 19.35 -11.30
CA VAL A 22 -26.49 18.29 -12.34
C VAL A 22 -27.01 18.91 -13.67
N ALA A 23 -26.44 20.04 -14.06
CA ALA A 23 -26.74 20.74 -15.31
C ALA A 23 -25.47 21.12 -16.10
N ASP A 24 -24.29 20.87 -15.55
CA ASP A 24 -23.01 21.15 -16.19
C ASP A 24 -22.09 19.93 -16.02
N SER A 25 -22.37 18.83 -16.76
CA SER A 25 -21.29 17.92 -17.16
C SER A 25 -20.40 18.71 -18.12
N LEU A 26 -19.55 19.54 -17.55
CA LEU A 26 -18.67 20.46 -18.25
C LEU A 26 -17.67 19.63 -19.02
N ASN A 27 -17.81 19.70 -20.34
CA ASN A 27 -17.02 18.95 -21.30
C ASN A 27 -15.54 19.38 -21.12
N LEU A 28 -14.66 18.51 -20.60
CA LEU A 28 -13.20 18.75 -20.49
C LEU A 28 -12.66 19.32 -21.83
N THR A 29 -13.29 18.89 -22.93
CA THR A 29 -13.10 19.33 -24.31
C THR A 29 -13.28 20.85 -24.53
N GLN A 30 -14.19 21.52 -23.82
CA GLN A 30 -14.38 22.97 -23.90
C GLN A 30 -13.21 23.76 -23.28
N TYR A 31 -12.42 23.11 -22.44
CA TYR A 31 -11.29 23.72 -21.73
C TYR A 31 -9.93 23.31 -22.29
N LEU A 32 -9.91 22.58 -23.41
CA LEU A 32 -8.71 22.32 -24.21
C LEU A 32 -8.09 23.61 -24.78
N GLU A 33 -8.70 24.78 -24.62
CA GLU A 33 -8.03 26.06 -24.90
C GLU A 33 -7.08 26.51 -23.75
N GLN A 34 -7.13 25.85 -22.58
CA GLN A 34 -6.34 26.19 -21.38
C GLN A 34 -5.05 25.36 -21.22
N TYR A 35 -4.49 24.84 -22.33
CA TYR A 35 -3.16 24.24 -22.32
C TYR A 35 -2.07 25.28 -22.10
N GLN A 36 -0.98 24.87 -21.44
CA GLN A 36 0.25 25.68 -21.42
C GLN A 36 0.86 25.70 -22.83
N SER A 37 0.92 26.87 -23.45
CA SER A 37 1.27 27.04 -24.87
C SER A 37 2.67 26.50 -25.21
N GLY A 38 2.76 25.55 -26.17
CA GLY A 38 4.01 25.11 -26.80
C GLY A 38 4.17 23.58 -26.89
N LEU A 39 3.80 22.84 -25.84
CA LEU A 39 4.00 21.38 -25.76
C LEU A 39 3.03 20.58 -26.64
N PHE A 40 1.86 21.14 -26.97
CA PHE A 40 0.92 20.49 -27.90
C PHE A 40 1.40 20.47 -29.37
N SER A 41 2.37 21.32 -29.73
CA SER A 41 2.91 21.33 -31.09
C SER A 41 3.85 20.17 -31.39
N THR A 42 4.24 19.39 -30.36
CA THR A 42 5.09 18.20 -30.50
C THR A 42 4.63 17.17 -29.46
N PRO A 43 3.79 16.19 -29.86
CA PRO A 43 3.34 15.14 -28.94
C PRO A 43 4.53 14.34 -28.41
N ALA A 44 4.35 13.71 -27.25
CA ALA A 44 5.32 12.73 -26.74
C ALA A 44 5.50 11.61 -27.77
N ALA A 45 6.74 11.20 -28.02
CA ALA A 45 7.02 10.07 -28.90
C ALA A 45 6.43 8.77 -28.33
N ILE A 46 6.22 7.77 -29.18
CA ILE A 46 5.73 6.45 -28.76
C ILE A 46 6.82 5.69 -27.98
N ASP A 47 8.08 5.86 -28.36
CA ASP A 47 9.25 5.21 -27.74
C ASP A 47 9.89 6.05 -26.62
N GLY A 48 9.25 7.15 -26.21
CA GLY A 48 9.76 8.07 -25.19
C GLY A 48 10.90 8.99 -25.64
N THR A 49 11.45 8.82 -26.85
CA THR A 49 12.60 9.59 -27.34
C THR A 49 12.29 11.09 -27.40
N GLY A 50 13.25 11.91 -26.99
CA GLY A 50 13.15 13.37 -27.04
C GLY A 50 12.29 13.99 -25.94
N ASN A 51 11.92 13.23 -24.91
CA ASN A 51 11.33 13.79 -23.69
C ASN A 51 12.32 14.83 -23.09
N ASN A 52 13.55 14.41 -22.80
CA ASN A 52 14.60 15.34 -22.40
C ASN A 52 15.27 15.98 -23.64
N LEU A 53 15.35 17.32 -23.67
CA LEU A 53 15.87 18.04 -24.83
C LEU A 53 17.40 17.99 -24.96
N ALA A 54 18.11 17.79 -23.86
CA ALA A 54 19.57 17.73 -23.84
C ALA A 54 20.09 16.29 -23.98
N ASN A 55 19.35 15.32 -23.44
CA ASN A 55 19.66 13.90 -23.49
C ASN A 55 18.44 13.13 -24.05
N PRO A 56 18.26 13.08 -25.39
CA PRO A 56 17.03 12.55 -25.99
C PRO A 56 16.66 11.12 -25.60
N ASP A 57 17.63 10.31 -25.19
CA ASP A 57 17.44 8.90 -24.85
C ASP A 57 17.07 8.68 -23.37
N PHE A 58 17.05 9.73 -22.54
CA PHE A 58 16.65 9.62 -21.13
C PHE A 58 15.21 9.14 -21.02
N GLY A 59 15.02 7.91 -20.52
CA GLY A 59 13.74 7.25 -20.34
C GLY A 59 13.13 6.66 -21.62
N ALA A 60 13.85 6.68 -22.74
CA ALA A 60 13.39 6.06 -23.98
C ALA A 60 13.40 4.52 -23.87
N ALA A 61 12.55 3.87 -24.65
CA ALA A 61 12.53 2.41 -24.77
C ALA A 61 13.86 1.88 -25.35
N ASN A 62 14.18 0.63 -25.03
CA ASN A 62 15.42 -0.05 -25.42
C ASN A 62 16.69 0.66 -24.95
N THR A 63 16.64 1.20 -23.72
CA THR A 63 17.80 1.80 -23.05
C THR A 63 18.16 1.01 -21.79
N ALA A 64 19.43 1.09 -21.39
CA ALA A 64 19.89 0.40 -20.19
C ALA A 64 19.15 0.87 -18.94
N LEU A 65 18.79 -0.08 -18.06
CA LEU A 65 18.34 0.21 -16.70
C LEU A 65 19.45 0.98 -15.96
N LEU A 66 19.04 1.92 -15.10
CA LEU A 66 19.96 2.62 -14.22
C LEU A 66 20.45 1.68 -13.11
N ARG A 67 21.64 1.94 -12.60
CA ARG A 67 22.13 1.33 -11.37
C ARG A 67 22.32 2.39 -10.32
N LEU A 68 21.60 2.25 -9.21
CA LEU A 68 21.77 3.11 -8.03
C LEU A 68 22.48 2.40 -6.89
N ALA A 69 22.44 1.08 -6.86
CA ALA A 69 23.33 0.25 -6.07
C ALA A 69 24.46 -0.32 -6.94
N GLU A 70 25.53 -0.75 -6.30
CA GLU A 70 26.64 -1.40 -7.01
C GLU A 70 26.19 -2.72 -7.68
N ALA A 71 26.76 -3.02 -8.86
CA ALA A 71 26.52 -4.30 -9.52
C ALA A 71 27.40 -5.39 -8.89
N GLU A 72 26.80 -6.44 -8.33
CA GLU A 72 27.50 -7.50 -7.60
C GLU A 72 27.57 -8.82 -8.37
N TYR A 73 28.12 -8.77 -9.59
CA TYR A 73 28.45 -9.99 -10.32
C TYR A 73 29.59 -10.76 -9.63
N GLY A 74 29.56 -12.10 -9.66
CA GLY A 74 30.54 -12.96 -8.98
C GLY A 74 31.99 -12.75 -9.46
N ASP A 75 32.17 -12.32 -10.71
CA ASP A 75 33.46 -11.93 -11.29
C ASP A 75 33.63 -10.40 -11.42
N GLY A 76 32.67 -9.62 -10.93
CA GLY A 76 32.59 -8.17 -11.10
C GLY A 76 32.28 -7.70 -12.53
N ILE A 77 31.86 -8.62 -13.42
CA ILE A 77 31.65 -8.34 -14.85
C ILE A 77 30.25 -8.80 -15.27
N SER A 78 29.99 -10.11 -15.28
CA SER A 78 28.75 -10.68 -15.83
C SER A 78 28.40 -12.08 -15.32
N THR A 79 29.27 -12.74 -14.53
CA THR A 79 28.94 -14.02 -13.88
C THR A 79 27.87 -13.77 -12.82
N PRO A 80 26.69 -14.40 -12.88
CA PRO A 80 25.57 -14.10 -11.97
C PRO A 80 25.95 -14.08 -10.49
N ALA A 81 25.26 -13.23 -9.73
CA ALA A 81 25.50 -13.05 -8.31
C ALA A 81 25.07 -14.25 -7.47
N GLY A 82 25.50 -14.28 -6.21
CA GLY A 82 24.96 -15.19 -5.20
C GLY A 82 25.34 -16.66 -5.34
N GLU A 83 26.49 -16.99 -5.95
CA GLU A 83 27.01 -18.38 -6.03
C GLU A 83 27.17 -19.02 -4.64
N ASP A 84 27.50 -18.21 -3.62
CA ASP A 84 27.63 -18.64 -2.23
C ASP A 84 26.31 -18.65 -1.43
N ARG A 85 25.17 -18.33 -2.07
CA ARG A 85 23.83 -18.32 -1.46
C ARG A 85 23.10 -19.66 -1.73
N PRO A 86 22.11 -20.05 -0.91
CA PRO A 86 21.25 -21.20 -1.22
C PRO A 86 20.56 -21.05 -2.57
N SER A 87 20.10 -22.17 -3.15
CA SER A 87 19.34 -22.09 -4.41
C SER A 87 18.07 -21.28 -4.20
N ALA A 88 17.62 -20.54 -5.23
CA ALA A 88 16.43 -19.70 -5.12
C ALA A 88 15.19 -20.50 -4.68
N ARG A 89 15.09 -21.78 -5.09
CA ARG A 89 14.02 -22.68 -4.66
C ARG A 89 14.12 -23.11 -3.20
N GLU A 90 15.32 -23.28 -2.68
CA GLU A 90 15.51 -23.51 -1.24
C GLU A 90 15.03 -22.30 -0.44
N VAL A 91 15.41 -21.08 -0.86
CA VAL A 91 14.95 -19.83 -0.23
C VAL A 91 13.42 -19.71 -0.28
N SER A 92 12.80 -19.93 -1.45
CA SER A 92 11.35 -19.91 -1.61
C SER A 92 10.63 -20.89 -0.68
N ASN A 93 11.15 -22.11 -0.54
CA ASN A 93 10.56 -23.12 0.34
C ASN A 93 10.65 -22.74 1.83
N GLN A 94 11.72 -22.08 2.25
CA GLN A 94 11.92 -21.71 3.66
C GLN A 94 11.16 -20.44 4.06
N LEU A 95 11.05 -19.47 3.15
CA LEU A 95 10.58 -18.12 3.49
C LEU A 95 9.24 -17.75 2.89
N ALA A 96 8.88 -18.30 1.72
CA ALA A 96 7.74 -17.81 0.95
C ALA A 96 6.49 -18.69 0.99
N ALA A 97 6.52 -19.82 1.72
CA ALA A 97 5.38 -20.72 1.75
C ALA A 97 4.22 -20.14 2.56
N GLN A 98 3.15 -19.72 1.87
CA GLN A 98 1.92 -19.30 2.50
C GLN A 98 1.01 -20.50 2.82
N THR A 99 0.79 -20.79 4.11
CA THR A 99 -0.02 -21.96 4.53
C THR A 99 -1.48 -21.62 4.80
N GLU A 100 -1.79 -20.35 5.04
CA GLU A 100 -3.12 -19.80 5.21
C GLU A 100 -3.24 -18.41 4.61
N SER A 101 -4.47 -17.96 4.34
CA SER A 101 -4.67 -16.61 3.83
C SER A 101 -4.37 -15.59 4.93
N THR A 102 -3.61 -14.56 4.56
CA THR A 102 -3.21 -13.45 5.42
C THR A 102 -3.77 -12.20 4.75
N GLU A 103 -4.92 -11.73 5.21
CA GLU A 103 -5.56 -10.52 4.66
C GLU A 103 -4.69 -9.30 4.95
N ASN A 104 -4.60 -8.38 3.98
CA ASN A 104 -3.83 -7.15 4.13
C ASN A 104 -4.33 -6.32 5.34
N SER A 105 -3.44 -6.05 6.28
CA SER A 105 -3.75 -5.33 7.53
C SER A 105 -4.19 -3.88 7.32
N ARG A 106 -3.91 -3.31 6.15
CA ARG A 106 -4.35 -1.96 5.75
C ARG A 106 -5.64 -1.96 4.94
N HIS A 107 -6.29 -3.12 4.76
CA HIS A 107 -7.53 -3.30 4.00
C HIS A 107 -7.38 -2.90 2.54
N LEU A 108 -6.22 -3.19 1.95
CA LEU A 108 -5.95 -2.93 0.53
C LEU A 108 -6.71 -3.94 -0.32
N SER A 109 -7.40 -3.47 -1.36
CA SER A 109 -8.18 -4.33 -2.24
C SER A 109 -7.30 -5.04 -3.27
N ASP A 110 -7.85 -6.05 -3.96
CA ASP A 110 -7.18 -6.68 -5.10
C ASP A 110 -6.92 -5.71 -6.26
N LEU A 111 -7.66 -4.58 -6.36
CA LEU A 111 -7.34 -3.55 -7.35
C LEU A 111 -5.97 -2.89 -7.10
N LEU A 112 -5.43 -2.94 -5.88
CA LEU A 112 -4.09 -2.44 -5.60
C LEU A 112 -3.03 -3.19 -6.42
N TRP A 113 -3.00 -4.53 -6.35
CA TRP A 113 -1.99 -5.29 -7.08
C TRP A 113 -2.27 -5.30 -8.59
N VAL A 114 -3.54 -5.26 -9.01
CA VAL A 114 -3.88 -5.16 -10.45
C VAL A 114 -3.39 -3.84 -11.03
N TRP A 115 -3.59 -2.73 -10.33
CA TRP A 115 -3.06 -1.44 -10.74
C TRP A 115 -1.54 -1.41 -10.68
N GLY A 116 -0.94 -1.92 -9.60
CA GLY A 116 0.51 -2.03 -9.47
C GLY A 116 1.14 -2.77 -10.65
N GLN A 117 0.57 -3.92 -11.05
CA GLN A 117 0.99 -4.68 -12.23
C GLN A 117 0.77 -3.90 -13.53
N PHE A 118 -0.38 -3.23 -13.69
CA PHE A 118 -0.67 -2.44 -14.88
C PHE A 118 0.34 -1.28 -15.06
N ILE A 119 0.75 -0.64 -13.97
CA ILE A 119 1.76 0.43 -13.98
C ILE A 119 3.18 -0.12 -14.12
N ASP A 120 3.52 -1.24 -13.50
CA ASP A 120 4.80 -1.94 -13.73
C ASP A 120 5.00 -2.19 -15.24
N HIS A 121 3.94 -2.65 -15.90
CA HIS A 121 3.94 -2.90 -17.34
C HIS A 121 3.96 -1.64 -18.21
N ASP A 122 3.80 -0.45 -17.64
CA ASP A 122 3.98 0.84 -18.30
C ASP A 122 5.42 1.37 -18.16
N LEU A 123 6.15 0.89 -17.15
CA LEU A 123 7.44 1.44 -16.72
C LEU A 123 8.60 0.54 -17.13
N ASP A 124 8.48 -0.78 -17.00
CA ASP A 124 9.58 -1.67 -17.33
C ASP A 124 9.21 -3.06 -17.88
N LEU A 125 10.12 -3.54 -18.74
CA LEU A 125 10.15 -4.87 -19.31
C LEU A 125 11.60 -5.22 -19.65
N THR A 126 12.09 -6.31 -19.07
CA THR A 126 13.34 -6.92 -19.50
C THR A 126 13.05 -8.26 -20.17
N GLU A 127 13.42 -8.37 -21.44
CA GLU A 127 13.19 -9.58 -22.24
C GLU A 127 14.23 -10.66 -21.93
N ALA A 128 13.95 -11.89 -22.36
CA ALA A 128 14.96 -12.95 -22.33
C ALA A 128 16.03 -12.68 -23.41
N GLY A 129 17.30 -12.87 -23.07
CA GLY A 129 18.41 -12.56 -23.98
C GLY A 129 18.44 -13.49 -25.19
N GLU A 130 18.76 -12.94 -26.37
CA GLU A 130 18.78 -13.68 -27.65
C GLU A 130 19.74 -14.89 -27.64
N ALA A 131 20.82 -14.81 -26.87
CA ALA A 131 21.82 -15.86 -26.76
C ALA A 131 21.30 -17.12 -26.05
N GLY A 132 20.17 -17.05 -25.32
CA GLY A 132 19.60 -18.19 -24.63
C GLY A 132 20.49 -18.71 -23.51
N GLU A 133 21.24 -17.83 -22.83
CA GLU A 133 22.12 -18.21 -21.72
C GLU A 133 21.31 -18.86 -20.59
N ASP A 134 21.52 -20.16 -20.39
CA ASP A 134 20.86 -20.93 -19.33
C ASP A 134 21.35 -20.48 -17.95
N PHE A 135 20.39 -20.21 -17.06
CA PHE A 135 20.63 -19.92 -15.65
C PHE A 135 19.54 -20.57 -14.78
N SER A 136 19.25 -21.83 -15.12
CA SER A 136 18.26 -22.66 -14.44
C SER A 136 18.48 -22.76 -12.93
N ILE A 137 17.37 -22.88 -12.20
CA ILE A 137 17.33 -22.88 -10.74
C ILE A 137 17.40 -24.32 -10.24
N SER A 138 18.45 -24.64 -9.49
CA SER A 138 18.58 -25.97 -8.88
C SER A 138 17.49 -26.24 -7.84
N VAL A 139 16.79 -27.36 -7.99
CA VAL A 139 15.73 -27.80 -7.07
C VAL A 139 16.32 -28.68 -5.97
N PRO A 140 16.01 -28.43 -4.68
CA PRO A 140 16.43 -29.30 -3.58
C PRO A 140 15.95 -30.74 -3.76
N MET A 141 16.82 -31.71 -3.48
CA MET A 141 16.48 -33.13 -3.58
C MET A 141 15.26 -33.47 -2.72
N GLY A 142 14.24 -34.04 -3.35
CA GLY A 142 12.99 -34.41 -2.66
C GLY A 142 12.03 -33.24 -2.43
N ASP A 143 12.20 -32.11 -3.12
CA ASP A 143 11.21 -31.05 -3.20
C ASP A 143 9.84 -31.65 -3.55
N ALA A 144 8.81 -31.29 -2.78
CA ALA A 144 7.50 -31.92 -2.86
C ALA A 144 6.79 -31.70 -4.22
N TYR A 145 7.16 -30.64 -4.94
CA TYR A 145 6.49 -30.18 -6.15
C TYR A 145 7.35 -30.47 -7.39
N PHE A 146 8.62 -30.06 -7.36
CA PHE A 146 9.50 -30.07 -8.53
C PHE A 146 10.46 -31.27 -8.57
N ASP A 147 10.73 -31.95 -7.43
CA ASP A 147 11.50 -33.21 -7.40
C ASP A 147 10.85 -34.28 -6.48
N PRO A 148 9.57 -34.64 -6.67
CA PRO A 148 8.87 -35.54 -5.76
C PRO A 148 9.46 -36.97 -5.75
N SER A 149 10.27 -37.31 -6.76
CA SER A 149 10.98 -38.59 -6.84
C SER A 149 12.31 -38.62 -6.09
N GLY A 150 12.81 -37.47 -5.64
CA GLY A 150 14.11 -37.33 -4.99
C GLY A 150 15.28 -37.65 -5.91
N SER A 151 15.21 -37.22 -7.17
CA SER A 151 16.27 -37.43 -8.16
C SER A 151 17.53 -36.64 -7.83
N GLY A 152 17.39 -35.46 -7.20
CA GLY A 152 18.49 -34.54 -6.93
C GLY A 152 19.06 -33.87 -8.18
N THR A 153 18.39 -33.96 -9.33
CA THR A 153 18.82 -33.36 -10.61
C THR A 153 17.72 -32.54 -11.28
N ALA A 154 16.64 -32.22 -10.57
CA ALA A 154 15.56 -31.40 -11.10
C ALA A 154 15.98 -29.92 -11.08
N GLU A 155 15.50 -29.18 -12.08
CA GLU A 155 15.75 -27.76 -12.25
C GLU A 155 14.47 -27.06 -12.69
N ILE A 156 14.32 -25.78 -12.34
CA ILE A 156 13.30 -24.88 -12.88
C ILE A 156 14.00 -24.02 -13.94
N GLU A 157 13.53 -24.08 -15.18
CA GLU A 157 14.18 -23.42 -16.31
C GLU A 157 14.14 -21.89 -16.17
N LEU A 158 15.27 -21.24 -16.43
CA LEU A 158 15.39 -19.79 -16.54
C LEU A 158 16.47 -19.45 -17.56
N THR A 159 16.18 -18.49 -18.43
CA THR A 159 17.17 -17.88 -19.33
C THR A 159 17.53 -16.48 -18.83
N ARG A 160 18.80 -16.12 -18.90
CA ARG A 160 19.28 -14.79 -18.54
C ARG A 160 18.63 -13.71 -19.38
N SER A 161 18.50 -12.53 -18.79
CA SER A 161 17.89 -11.36 -19.41
C SER A 161 18.74 -10.79 -20.54
N ASP A 162 18.07 -10.11 -21.45
CA ASP A 162 18.70 -9.30 -22.48
C ASP A 162 19.49 -8.12 -21.87
N TYR A 163 20.53 -7.69 -22.56
CA TYR A 163 21.47 -6.70 -22.06
C TYR A 163 22.15 -5.93 -23.20
N ASP A 164 22.73 -4.78 -22.87
CA ASP A 164 23.56 -4.02 -23.80
C ASP A 164 24.84 -4.82 -24.10
N GLU A 165 24.92 -5.39 -25.31
CA GLU A 165 26.06 -6.18 -25.80
C GLU A 165 27.39 -5.40 -25.80
N THR A 166 27.37 -4.08 -25.60
CA THR A 166 28.60 -3.28 -25.44
C THR A 166 29.15 -3.27 -24.02
N THR A 167 28.43 -3.87 -23.06
CA THR A 167 28.78 -3.96 -21.62
C THR A 167 29.02 -5.41 -21.19
N GLY A 168 29.60 -5.63 -20.01
CA GLY A 168 29.74 -6.98 -19.43
C GLY A 168 30.91 -7.81 -19.97
N ASP A 169 31.91 -7.14 -20.56
CA ASP A 169 33.13 -7.75 -21.09
C ASP A 169 34.39 -7.47 -20.25
N GLU A 170 34.39 -6.43 -19.40
CA GLU A 170 35.54 -6.07 -18.56
C GLU A 170 35.17 -5.51 -17.18
N ALA A 171 36.12 -5.59 -16.26
CA ALA A 171 35.95 -5.09 -14.89
C ALA A 171 35.80 -3.56 -14.89
N GLY A 172 34.73 -3.07 -14.27
CA GLY A 172 34.37 -1.64 -14.25
C GLY A 172 33.33 -1.25 -15.30
N ASP A 173 32.94 -2.16 -16.19
CA ASP A 173 31.79 -2.02 -17.09
C ASP A 173 30.93 -3.30 -17.03
N PRO A 174 30.23 -3.52 -15.90
CA PRO A 174 29.47 -4.74 -15.69
C PRO A 174 28.26 -4.80 -16.64
N ARG A 175 27.74 -6.00 -16.87
CA ARG A 175 26.58 -6.25 -17.73
C ARG A 175 25.39 -5.35 -17.34
N GLN A 176 24.82 -4.64 -18.32
CA GLN A 176 23.68 -3.74 -18.12
C GLN A 176 22.43 -4.25 -18.84
N GLN A 177 21.39 -4.62 -18.09
CA GLN A 177 20.12 -5.06 -18.69
C GLN A 177 19.37 -3.89 -19.33
N ILE A 178 18.61 -4.21 -20.37
CA ILE A 178 17.83 -3.24 -21.13
C ILE A 178 16.38 -3.22 -20.63
N ASN A 179 15.81 -2.02 -20.55
CA ASN A 179 14.37 -1.83 -20.50
C ASN A 179 13.84 -1.71 -21.94
N SER A 180 13.04 -2.66 -22.40
CA SER A 180 12.52 -2.66 -23.78
C SER A 180 11.33 -1.73 -23.99
N ILE A 181 10.79 -1.15 -22.91
CA ILE A 181 9.69 -0.17 -22.92
C ILE A 181 10.12 1.17 -22.31
N THR A 182 9.26 2.18 -22.44
CA THR A 182 9.53 3.54 -21.95
C THR A 182 9.55 3.59 -20.42
N ALA A 183 10.39 4.45 -19.83
CA ALA A 183 10.47 4.63 -18.38
C ALA A 183 9.40 5.57 -17.79
N PHE A 184 8.58 6.18 -18.65
CA PHE A 184 7.60 7.19 -18.25
C PHE A 184 6.27 6.55 -17.91
N LEU A 185 5.55 7.17 -16.98
CA LEU A 185 4.12 6.89 -16.80
C LEU A 185 3.34 7.62 -17.89
N ASP A 186 3.34 7.06 -19.10
CA ASP A 186 2.85 7.69 -20.33
C ASP A 186 1.79 6.87 -21.09
N GLY A 187 1.39 5.72 -20.53
CA GLY A 187 0.39 4.84 -21.10
C GLY A 187 0.92 3.98 -22.24
N SER A 188 2.24 3.79 -22.39
CA SER A 188 2.84 2.79 -23.27
C SER A 188 2.21 1.40 -23.12
N VAL A 189 1.71 1.03 -21.93
CA VAL A 189 0.96 -0.19 -21.66
C VAL A 189 -0.34 -0.30 -22.48
N ILE A 190 -0.92 0.84 -22.89
CA ILE A 190 -2.10 0.99 -23.76
C ILE A 190 -1.69 1.24 -25.21
N TYR A 191 -0.70 2.10 -25.45
CA TYR A 191 -0.39 2.67 -26.77
C TYR A 191 0.79 2.00 -27.49
N GLY A 192 1.59 1.19 -26.79
CA GLY A 192 2.83 0.60 -27.26
C GLY A 192 4.06 1.46 -26.97
N SER A 193 5.23 0.83 -26.96
CA SER A 193 6.56 1.48 -26.88
C SER A 193 7.27 1.55 -28.24
N ASP A 194 6.61 1.10 -29.31
CA ASP A 194 7.14 1.13 -30.68
C ASP A 194 6.05 1.52 -31.69
N GLU A 195 6.47 2.16 -32.79
CA GLU A 195 5.58 2.68 -33.82
C GLU A 195 4.80 1.57 -34.57
N VAL A 196 5.33 0.34 -34.66
CA VAL A 196 4.66 -0.76 -35.37
C VAL A 196 3.45 -1.22 -34.56
N ARG A 197 3.63 -1.49 -33.26
CA ARG A 197 2.54 -1.85 -32.36
C ARG A 197 1.54 -0.70 -32.21
N ALA A 198 2.01 0.53 -32.00
CA ALA A 198 1.13 1.70 -31.88
C ALA A 198 0.26 1.90 -33.12
N ALA A 199 0.83 1.77 -34.33
CA ALA A 199 0.06 1.85 -35.56
C ALA A 199 -0.97 0.72 -35.70
N GLU A 200 -0.65 -0.49 -35.24
CA GLU A 200 -1.59 -1.62 -35.27
C GLU A 200 -2.74 -1.45 -34.28
N LEU A 201 -2.56 -0.74 -33.17
CA LEU A 201 -3.62 -0.51 -32.18
C LEU A 201 -4.62 0.57 -32.60
N ARG A 202 -4.26 1.47 -33.52
CA ARG A 202 -5.10 2.61 -33.94
C ARG A 202 -6.16 2.22 -34.96
N GLU A 203 -7.37 2.76 -34.81
CA GLU A 203 -8.46 2.61 -35.79
C GLU A 203 -8.19 3.43 -37.07
N GLY A 204 -7.48 4.55 -36.93
CA GLY A 204 -7.16 5.48 -38.02
C GLY A 204 -8.33 6.35 -38.47
N THR A 205 -9.41 6.37 -37.68
CA THR A 205 -10.54 7.29 -37.83
C THR A 205 -11.06 7.72 -36.46
N GLY A 206 -11.43 8.99 -36.34
CA GLY A 206 -12.00 9.56 -35.11
C GLY A 206 -11.02 9.66 -33.94
N GLY A 207 -9.73 9.42 -34.17
CA GLY A 207 -8.70 9.38 -33.13
C GLY A 207 -8.83 8.19 -32.17
N ARG A 208 -9.50 7.11 -32.59
CA ARG A 208 -9.85 5.95 -31.74
C ARG A 208 -8.81 4.83 -31.81
N LEU A 209 -8.80 4.00 -30.79
CA LEU A 209 -8.15 2.69 -30.75
C LEU A 209 -9.11 1.61 -31.26
N LYS A 210 -8.56 0.58 -31.93
CA LYS A 210 -9.32 -0.60 -32.37
C LYS A 210 -9.89 -1.34 -31.16
N THR A 211 -11.09 -1.88 -31.31
CA THR A 211 -11.72 -2.78 -30.34
C THR A 211 -12.30 -4.00 -31.06
N SER A 212 -12.52 -5.10 -30.33
CA SER A 212 -13.32 -6.23 -30.80
C SER A 212 -14.79 -6.06 -30.40
N GLU A 213 -15.61 -7.10 -30.65
CA GLU A 213 -17.00 -7.14 -30.18
C GLU A 213 -17.08 -6.90 -28.66
N GLY A 214 -18.07 -6.12 -28.22
CA GLY A 214 -18.25 -5.75 -26.81
C GLY A 214 -17.30 -4.66 -26.31
N ASP A 215 -16.65 -3.90 -27.22
CA ASP A 215 -15.63 -2.91 -26.89
C ASP A 215 -14.53 -3.49 -25.98
N LEU A 216 -14.16 -4.75 -26.25
CA LEU A 216 -12.98 -5.40 -25.68
C LEU A 216 -11.74 -5.03 -26.50
N LEU A 217 -10.56 -5.36 -25.98
CA LEU A 217 -9.30 -5.21 -26.71
C LEU A 217 -9.35 -5.86 -28.11
N PRO A 218 -8.63 -5.32 -29.11
CA PRO A 218 -8.56 -5.95 -30.42
C PRO A 218 -7.83 -7.30 -30.33
N PHE A 219 -8.12 -8.23 -31.23
CA PHE A 219 -7.38 -9.49 -31.33
C PHE A 219 -6.04 -9.31 -32.06
N ASN A 220 -5.04 -10.11 -31.71
CA ASN A 220 -3.71 -10.12 -32.32
C ASN A 220 -3.70 -10.74 -33.74
N THR A 221 -4.50 -10.19 -34.64
CA THR A 221 -4.65 -10.66 -36.03
C THR A 221 -3.42 -10.37 -36.89
N ALA A 222 -2.58 -9.42 -36.47
CA ALA A 222 -1.31 -9.09 -37.10
C ALA A 222 -0.16 -10.06 -36.72
N GLY A 223 -0.34 -10.89 -35.68
CA GLY A 223 0.66 -11.84 -35.23
C GLY A 223 1.89 -11.19 -34.61
N LEU A 224 1.71 -10.08 -33.89
CA LEU A 224 2.76 -9.41 -33.12
C LEU A 224 3.14 -10.26 -31.90
N ASP A 225 4.35 -10.06 -31.39
CA ASP A 225 4.85 -10.81 -30.24
C ASP A 225 4.05 -10.50 -28.97
N ASN A 226 3.54 -11.52 -28.31
CA ASN A 226 2.89 -11.39 -27.00
C ASN A 226 3.44 -12.48 -26.07
N ALA A 227 3.38 -12.22 -24.77
CA ALA A 227 3.42 -13.30 -23.79
C ALA A 227 2.27 -14.28 -24.09
N GLY A 228 2.56 -15.58 -24.11
CA GLY A 228 1.62 -16.61 -24.57
C GLY A 228 1.62 -16.83 -26.09
N GLY A 229 2.45 -16.11 -26.86
CA GLY A 229 2.72 -16.32 -28.28
C GLY A 229 1.92 -15.41 -29.23
N THR A 230 2.07 -15.63 -30.54
CA THR A 230 1.53 -14.75 -31.59
C THR A 230 0.12 -15.15 -32.07
N SER A 231 -0.66 -15.84 -31.23
CA SER A 231 -1.97 -16.39 -31.64
C SER A 231 -2.98 -15.28 -31.90
N SER A 232 -3.75 -15.39 -33.00
CA SER A 232 -4.85 -14.47 -33.32
C SER A 232 -6.06 -14.57 -32.39
N THR A 233 -6.02 -15.47 -31.40
CA THR A 233 -7.05 -15.62 -30.36
C THR A 233 -6.71 -14.85 -29.09
N LEU A 234 -5.48 -14.36 -28.97
CA LEU A 234 -5.06 -13.48 -27.87
C LEU A 234 -5.47 -12.04 -28.16
N PHE A 235 -5.73 -11.28 -27.11
CA PHE A 235 -5.88 -9.84 -27.23
C PHE A 235 -4.55 -9.17 -27.57
N LEU A 236 -4.63 -7.99 -28.18
CA LEU A 236 -3.50 -7.12 -28.48
C LEU A 236 -3.69 -5.80 -27.72
N ALA A 237 -2.65 -5.38 -27.02
CA ALA A 237 -2.58 -4.10 -26.31
C ALA A 237 -1.18 -3.48 -26.52
N GLY A 238 -0.92 -2.33 -25.89
CA GLY A 238 0.38 -1.66 -25.93
C GLY A 238 1.51 -2.50 -25.35
N ASP A 239 1.28 -3.14 -24.22
CA ASP A 239 2.24 -4.07 -23.61
C ASP A 239 2.02 -5.52 -24.08
N VAL A 240 3.12 -6.26 -24.25
CA VAL A 240 3.13 -7.65 -24.75
C VAL A 240 2.53 -8.65 -23.76
N ARG A 241 2.43 -8.30 -22.47
CA ARG A 241 1.98 -9.17 -21.38
C ARG A 241 0.50 -8.96 -21.03
N ALA A 242 -0.27 -8.20 -21.81
CA ALA A 242 -1.67 -7.88 -21.50
C ALA A 242 -2.63 -9.09 -21.35
N ASN A 243 -2.23 -10.28 -21.80
CA ASN A 243 -2.99 -11.53 -21.64
C ASN A 243 -2.52 -12.38 -20.45
N GLU A 244 -1.52 -11.92 -19.68
CA GLU A 244 -0.88 -12.70 -18.62
C GLU A 244 -1.92 -13.23 -17.64
N ASN A 245 -2.80 -12.38 -17.13
CA ASN A 245 -3.98 -12.80 -16.37
C ASN A 245 -5.24 -11.99 -16.74
N ALA A 246 -6.42 -12.56 -16.45
CA ALA A 246 -7.70 -11.95 -16.77
C ALA A 246 -7.96 -10.59 -16.09
N ALA A 247 -7.46 -10.36 -14.86
CA ALA A 247 -7.64 -9.08 -14.17
C ALA A 247 -6.85 -7.96 -14.85
N LEU A 248 -5.62 -8.22 -15.29
CA LEU A 248 -4.82 -7.30 -16.09
C LEU A 248 -5.49 -6.99 -17.44
N THR A 249 -6.00 -8.02 -18.14
CA THR A 249 -6.75 -7.82 -19.39
C THR A 249 -8.00 -6.96 -19.19
N ALA A 250 -8.70 -7.14 -18.07
CA ALA A 250 -9.87 -6.33 -17.72
C ALA A 250 -9.48 -4.86 -17.50
N MET A 251 -8.39 -4.60 -16.76
CA MET A 251 -7.87 -3.25 -16.54
C MET A 251 -7.46 -2.57 -17.86
N GLN A 252 -6.73 -3.29 -18.72
CA GLN A 252 -6.37 -2.84 -20.07
C GLN A 252 -7.62 -2.43 -20.88
N THR A 253 -8.70 -3.23 -20.80
CA THR A 253 -9.95 -2.95 -21.52
C THR A 253 -10.60 -1.65 -21.05
N VAL A 254 -10.59 -1.36 -19.74
CA VAL A 254 -11.12 -0.10 -19.17
C VAL A 254 -10.42 1.10 -19.79
N TRP A 255 -9.10 1.06 -19.93
CA TRP A 255 -8.32 2.19 -20.44
C TRP A 255 -8.43 2.41 -21.95
N VAL A 256 -8.59 1.35 -22.75
CA VAL A 256 -8.94 1.49 -24.17
C VAL A 256 -10.32 2.12 -24.35
N ARG A 257 -11.29 1.77 -23.48
CA ARG A 257 -12.60 2.40 -23.48
C ARG A 257 -12.53 3.87 -23.08
N GLU A 258 -11.74 4.23 -22.07
CA GLU A 258 -11.59 5.63 -21.64
C GLU A 258 -10.98 6.49 -22.75
N HIS A 259 -9.96 5.98 -23.44
CA HIS A 259 -9.39 6.64 -24.62
C HIS A 259 -10.46 6.89 -25.68
N ASN A 260 -11.25 5.87 -26.05
CA ASN A 260 -12.27 6.01 -27.08
C ASN A 260 -13.42 6.94 -26.67
N ARG A 261 -13.82 6.94 -25.39
CA ARG A 261 -14.80 7.88 -24.84
C ARG A 261 -14.31 9.32 -24.98
N LEU A 262 -13.06 9.59 -24.60
CA LEU A 262 -12.43 10.89 -24.71
C LEU A 262 -12.28 11.31 -26.18
N ALA A 263 -11.85 10.41 -27.07
CA ALA A 263 -11.74 10.69 -28.50
C ALA A 263 -13.09 11.09 -29.12
N ASP A 264 -14.17 10.38 -28.77
CA ASP A 264 -15.52 10.69 -29.23
C ASP A 264 -16.01 12.06 -28.70
N GLU A 265 -15.72 12.40 -27.44
CA GLU A 265 -16.02 13.71 -26.85
C GLU A 265 -15.22 14.85 -27.50
N ILE A 266 -13.95 14.61 -27.79
CA ILE A 266 -13.06 15.57 -28.47
C ILE A 266 -13.56 15.85 -29.89
N ALA A 267 -13.85 14.79 -30.65
CA ALA A 267 -14.39 14.91 -32.00
C ALA A 267 -15.75 15.63 -32.04
N ALA A 268 -16.60 15.41 -31.02
CA ALA A 268 -17.88 16.10 -30.90
C ALA A 268 -17.74 17.58 -30.52
N GLY A 269 -16.72 17.93 -29.73
CA GLY A 269 -16.43 19.29 -29.30
C GLY A 269 -15.81 20.18 -30.39
N ASP A 270 -14.95 19.60 -31.24
CA ASP A 270 -14.30 20.29 -32.36
C ASP A 270 -14.24 19.40 -33.62
N PRO A 271 -15.26 19.49 -34.51
CA PRO A 271 -15.36 18.65 -35.71
C PRO A 271 -14.30 18.92 -36.79
N ASP A 272 -13.50 19.97 -36.67
CA ASP A 272 -12.46 20.34 -37.64
C ASP A 272 -11.12 19.64 -37.36
N LEU A 273 -10.97 18.97 -36.21
CA LEU A 273 -9.77 18.22 -35.85
C LEU A 273 -9.58 16.98 -36.74
N SER A 274 -8.32 16.72 -37.09
CA SER A 274 -7.91 15.48 -37.75
C SER A 274 -7.89 14.29 -36.77
N ASP A 275 -7.89 13.07 -37.32
CA ASP A 275 -7.71 11.82 -36.56
C ASP A 275 -6.52 11.88 -35.60
N GLU A 276 -5.38 12.36 -36.11
CA GLU A 276 -4.14 12.48 -35.34
C GLU A 276 -4.27 13.49 -34.19
N GLU A 277 -4.90 14.65 -34.44
CA GLU A 277 -5.10 15.65 -33.39
C GLU A 277 -6.03 15.15 -32.29
N ILE A 278 -7.07 14.38 -32.64
CA ILE A 278 -7.98 13.77 -31.66
C ILE A 278 -7.25 12.71 -30.85
N PHE A 279 -6.53 11.79 -31.51
CA PHE A 279 -5.77 10.71 -30.86
C PHE A 279 -4.77 11.26 -29.85
N GLN A 280 -3.96 12.26 -30.23
CA GLN A 280 -2.96 12.83 -29.34
C GLN A 280 -3.57 13.60 -28.16
N ARG A 281 -4.73 14.24 -28.35
CA ARG A 281 -5.49 14.88 -27.25
C ARG A 281 -6.04 13.85 -26.27
N ALA A 282 -6.66 12.78 -26.76
CA ALA A 282 -7.16 11.69 -25.92
C ALA A 282 -6.01 11.00 -25.17
N ARG A 283 -4.91 10.67 -25.85
CA ARG A 283 -3.70 10.10 -25.24
C ARG A 283 -3.12 10.98 -24.14
N ALA A 284 -3.04 12.30 -24.35
CA ALA A 284 -2.53 13.22 -23.34
C ALA A 284 -3.41 13.29 -22.08
N ILE A 285 -4.74 13.18 -22.22
CA ILE A 285 -5.66 13.16 -21.08
C ILE A 285 -5.57 11.83 -20.33
N VAL A 286 -5.61 10.69 -21.03
CA VAL A 286 -5.46 9.36 -20.42
C VAL A 286 -4.15 9.27 -19.64
N ARG A 287 -3.04 9.73 -20.23
CA ARG A 287 -1.76 9.82 -19.52
C ARG A 287 -1.86 10.61 -18.22
N ALA A 288 -2.53 11.76 -18.25
CA ALA A 288 -2.71 12.59 -17.07
C ALA A 288 -3.57 11.89 -15.99
N GLU A 289 -4.61 11.15 -16.40
CA GLU A 289 -5.42 10.34 -15.49
C GLU A 289 -4.60 9.20 -14.86
N LEU A 290 -3.77 8.48 -15.64
CA LEU A 290 -2.84 7.47 -15.12
C LEU A 290 -1.87 8.06 -14.08
N GLN A 291 -1.31 9.24 -14.39
CA GLN A 291 -0.41 9.97 -13.49
C GLN A 291 -1.10 10.39 -12.20
N VAL A 292 -2.29 11.00 -12.28
CA VAL A 292 -3.03 11.43 -11.10
C VAL A 292 -3.43 10.26 -10.22
N ILE A 293 -4.02 9.20 -10.79
CA ILE A 293 -4.45 8.03 -10.02
C ILE A 293 -3.24 7.37 -9.33
N THR A 294 -2.12 7.25 -10.04
CA THR A 294 -0.92 6.63 -9.48
C THR A 294 -0.37 7.43 -8.30
N TYR A 295 -0.24 8.75 -8.43
CA TYR A 295 0.41 9.57 -7.40
C TYR A 295 -0.53 10.03 -6.28
N ASN A 296 -1.83 10.15 -6.53
CA ASN A 296 -2.78 10.69 -5.56
C ASN A 296 -3.68 9.63 -4.89
N GLU A 297 -3.69 8.40 -5.41
CA GLU A 297 -4.45 7.28 -4.83
C GLU A 297 -3.56 6.05 -4.57
N PHE A 298 -2.88 5.51 -5.58
CA PHE A 298 -2.12 4.25 -5.45
C PHE A 298 -0.88 4.36 -4.55
N LEU A 299 0.02 5.31 -4.83
CA LEU A 299 1.26 5.48 -4.06
C LEU A 299 0.97 5.84 -2.59
N PRO A 300 0.01 6.73 -2.26
CA PRO A 300 -0.38 6.96 -0.87
C PRO A 300 -0.97 5.71 -0.19
N ALA A 301 -1.78 4.92 -0.90
CA ALA A 301 -2.31 3.67 -0.36
C ALA A 301 -1.18 2.65 -0.06
N LEU A 302 -0.18 2.56 -0.94
CA LEU A 302 0.94 1.64 -0.81
C LEU A 302 2.00 2.13 0.20
N LEU A 303 2.54 3.32 -0.01
CA LEU A 303 3.71 3.84 0.70
C LEU A 303 3.36 4.64 1.96
N GLY A 304 2.10 5.06 2.09
CA GLY A 304 1.67 6.06 3.07
C GLY A 304 1.67 7.47 2.49
N GLU A 305 1.02 8.37 3.20
CA GLU A 305 1.00 9.79 2.83
C GLU A 305 2.41 10.38 2.93
N ASN A 306 2.70 11.42 2.13
CA ASN A 306 3.96 12.16 2.14
C ASN A 306 5.21 11.33 1.76
N ALA A 307 5.06 10.12 1.21
CA ALA A 307 6.18 9.32 0.72
C ALA A 307 6.97 10.04 -0.39
N LEU A 308 6.31 10.91 -1.16
CA LEU A 308 6.92 11.77 -2.16
C LEU A 308 6.73 13.24 -1.76
N ALA A 309 7.77 14.05 -2.00
CA ALA A 309 7.67 15.50 -1.85
C ALA A 309 6.74 16.11 -2.92
N ASP A 310 6.16 17.26 -2.61
CA ASP A 310 5.38 18.05 -3.57
C ASP A 310 6.15 18.29 -4.87
N TYR A 311 5.45 18.28 -6.00
CA TYR A 311 6.05 18.52 -7.30
C TYR A 311 6.60 19.96 -7.40
N ALA A 312 7.88 20.08 -7.76
CA ALA A 312 8.57 21.37 -7.86
C ALA A 312 8.68 21.91 -9.29
N GLY A 313 8.12 21.20 -10.27
CA GLY A 313 8.28 21.46 -11.70
C GLY A 313 9.33 20.55 -12.35
N TYR A 314 9.29 20.51 -13.69
CA TYR A 314 10.19 19.68 -14.50
C TYR A 314 11.65 20.08 -14.32
N ASP A 315 12.50 19.11 -14.00
CA ASP A 315 13.94 19.25 -13.91
C ASP A 315 14.64 18.49 -15.05
N PRO A 316 15.17 19.20 -16.08
CA PRO A 316 15.85 18.58 -17.20
C PRO A 316 17.20 17.93 -16.83
N THR A 317 17.66 18.05 -15.59
CA THR A 317 18.89 17.42 -15.10
C THR A 317 18.63 16.04 -14.47
N VAL A 318 17.37 15.71 -14.17
CA VAL A 318 16.96 14.40 -13.66
C VAL A 318 16.95 13.38 -14.81
N ASN A 319 17.54 12.21 -14.58
CA ASN A 319 17.41 11.05 -15.47
C ASN A 319 16.22 10.19 -14.98
N PRO A 320 15.14 10.06 -15.75
CA PRO A 320 13.95 9.30 -15.39
C PRO A 320 14.09 7.80 -15.68
N GLY A 321 15.24 7.30 -16.16
CA GLY A 321 15.43 5.87 -16.41
C GLY A 321 15.05 4.99 -15.21
N ILE A 322 14.55 3.79 -15.47
CA ILE A 322 14.18 2.85 -14.42
C ILE A 322 15.43 2.25 -13.78
N ALA A 323 15.50 2.26 -12.45
CA ALA A 323 16.55 1.57 -11.70
C ALA A 323 16.37 0.05 -11.77
N ASN A 324 17.47 -0.67 -11.90
CA ASN A 324 17.49 -2.12 -11.92
C ASN A 324 16.98 -2.70 -10.60
N GLU A 325 17.31 -2.05 -9.47
CA GLU A 325 16.82 -2.40 -8.14
C GLU A 325 15.31 -2.21 -8.00
N PHE A 326 14.73 -1.22 -8.69
CA PHE A 326 13.29 -1.00 -8.74
C PHE A 326 12.60 -2.10 -9.55
N SER A 327 12.93 -2.25 -10.83
CA SER A 327 12.30 -3.20 -11.76
C SER A 327 12.47 -4.66 -11.34
N THR A 328 13.67 -5.02 -10.86
CA THR A 328 14.02 -6.41 -10.61
C THR A 328 13.76 -6.86 -9.18
N ALA A 329 13.57 -5.92 -8.23
CA ALA A 329 13.25 -6.24 -6.85
C ALA A 329 12.09 -5.40 -6.30
N ALA A 330 12.28 -4.11 -6.05
CA ALA A 330 11.37 -3.34 -5.19
C ALA A 330 9.94 -3.22 -5.74
N TYR A 331 9.73 -3.19 -7.05
CA TYR A 331 8.39 -3.08 -7.64
C TYR A 331 7.72 -4.45 -7.90
N ARG A 332 8.42 -5.55 -7.60
CA ARG A 332 7.87 -6.92 -7.60
C ARG A 332 7.11 -7.28 -6.32
N ILE A 333 6.84 -6.29 -5.48
CA ILE A 333 6.03 -6.42 -4.26
C ILE A 333 4.62 -6.95 -4.53
N GLY A 334 4.07 -6.69 -5.72
CA GLY A 334 2.75 -7.15 -6.14
C GLY A 334 2.58 -8.67 -6.07
N HIS A 335 3.67 -9.43 -6.18
CA HIS A 335 3.64 -10.89 -6.13
C HIS A 335 3.26 -11.47 -4.76
N SER A 336 3.43 -10.70 -3.68
CA SER A 336 2.99 -11.08 -2.32
C SER A 336 1.50 -10.79 -2.09
N LEU A 337 0.91 -9.87 -2.84
CA LEU A 337 -0.45 -9.37 -2.62
C LEU A 337 -1.54 -10.24 -3.28
N LEU A 338 -1.14 -11.20 -4.12
CA LEU A 338 -2.06 -11.92 -5.00
C LEU A 338 -3.04 -12.82 -4.23
N SER A 339 -4.32 -12.68 -4.54
CA SER A 339 -5.37 -13.56 -4.02
C SER A 339 -5.46 -14.86 -4.83
N PRO A 340 -5.63 -16.03 -4.18
CA PRO A 340 -5.69 -17.32 -4.89
C PRO A 340 -7.01 -17.51 -5.66
N GLU A 341 -8.06 -16.79 -5.28
CA GLU A 341 -9.36 -16.81 -5.94
C GLU A 341 -9.77 -15.37 -6.23
N LEU A 342 -10.07 -15.07 -7.49
CA LEU A 342 -10.62 -13.80 -7.94
C LEU A 342 -12.15 -13.89 -7.88
N GLU A 343 -12.76 -13.07 -7.03
CA GLU A 343 -14.22 -13.02 -6.93
C GLU A 343 -14.85 -12.46 -8.22
N ARG A 344 -16.03 -12.98 -8.58
CA ARG A 344 -16.82 -12.47 -9.70
C ARG A 344 -18.24 -12.17 -9.23
N LEU A 345 -18.57 -10.89 -9.09
CA LEU A 345 -19.78 -10.43 -8.43
C LEU A 345 -20.77 -9.79 -9.42
N ASP A 346 -22.05 -10.08 -9.28
CA ASP A 346 -23.13 -9.40 -10.00
C ASP A 346 -23.41 -8.00 -9.43
N GLU A 347 -24.42 -7.31 -9.96
CA GLU A 347 -24.83 -5.97 -9.50
C GLU A 347 -25.38 -5.94 -8.06
N ASN A 348 -25.73 -7.09 -7.48
CA ASN A 348 -26.22 -7.22 -6.11
C ASN A 348 -25.10 -7.61 -5.12
N GLY A 349 -23.87 -7.78 -5.60
CA GLY A 349 -22.74 -8.29 -4.82
C GLY A 349 -22.79 -9.79 -4.57
N GLU A 350 -23.56 -10.55 -5.36
CA GLU A 350 -23.62 -12.01 -5.29
C GLU A 350 -22.68 -12.65 -6.32
N VAL A 351 -22.08 -13.79 -5.99
CA VAL A 351 -21.23 -14.53 -6.92
C VAL A 351 -22.03 -14.94 -8.15
N ILE A 352 -21.52 -14.62 -9.34
CA ILE A 352 -22.18 -14.93 -10.61
C ILE A 352 -22.31 -16.44 -10.84
N ALA A 353 -23.18 -16.84 -11.77
CA ALA A 353 -23.42 -18.25 -12.09
C ALA A 353 -22.15 -19.02 -12.56
N ALA A 354 -21.16 -18.31 -13.11
CA ALA A 354 -19.87 -18.89 -13.50
C ALA A 354 -18.97 -19.22 -12.29
N GLY A 355 -19.31 -18.75 -11.08
CA GLY A 355 -18.51 -18.92 -9.86
C GLY A 355 -17.34 -17.93 -9.78
N ASN A 356 -16.47 -18.09 -8.78
CA ASN A 356 -15.19 -17.37 -8.72
C ASN A 356 -14.20 -17.97 -9.72
N LEU A 357 -13.09 -17.25 -9.97
CA LEU A 357 -12.02 -17.66 -10.87
C LEU A 357 -10.74 -17.84 -10.06
N SER A 358 -10.26 -19.06 -9.88
CA SER A 358 -8.93 -19.31 -9.29
C SER A 358 -7.84 -18.60 -10.10
N LEU A 359 -6.84 -18.00 -9.44
CA LEU A 359 -5.77 -17.28 -10.13
C LEU A 359 -5.04 -18.18 -11.14
N GLN A 360 -4.77 -19.44 -10.78
CA GLN A 360 -4.17 -20.41 -11.70
C GLN A 360 -4.92 -20.54 -13.05
N HIS A 361 -6.25 -20.44 -13.05
CA HIS A 361 -7.07 -20.51 -14.28
C HIS A 361 -7.31 -19.14 -14.92
N ALA A 362 -6.91 -18.05 -14.27
CA ALA A 362 -6.98 -16.70 -14.85
C ALA A 362 -5.82 -16.44 -15.83
N PHE A 363 -4.73 -17.22 -15.77
CA PHE A 363 -3.57 -17.01 -16.62
C PHE A 363 -3.82 -17.37 -18.08
N PHE A 364 -3.44 -16.47 -19.00
CA PHE A 364 -3.59 -16.65 -20.46
C PHE A 364 -4.99 -17.11 -20.87
N ALA A 365 -6.02 -16.59 -20.21
CA ALA A 365 -7.41 -17.02 -20.34
C ALA A 365 -8.31 -15.94 -20.99
N PRO A 366 -8.06 -15.50 -22.24
CA PRO A 366 -8.87 -14.46 -22.89
C PRO A 366 -10.33 -14.85 -23.03
N GLN A 367 -10.63 -16.16 -23.07
CA GLN A 367 -12.00 -16.67 -23.14
C GLN A 367 -12.85 -16.26 -21.93
N GLU A 368 -12.25 -16.11 -20.74
CA GLU A 368 -12.98 -15.65 -19.55
C GLU A 368 -13.54 -14.24 -19.75
N ILE A 369 -12.76 -13.35 -20.37
CA ILE A 369 -13.17 -11.97 -20.69
C ILE A 369 -14.18 -11.95 -21.83
N ILE A 370 -14.01 -12.79 -22.85
CA ILE A 370 -14.94 -12.88 -23.99
C ILE A 370 -16.32 -13.35 -23.52
N ASP A 371 -16.39 -14.37 -22.68
CA ASP A 371 -17.66 -14.99 -22.29
C ASP A 371 -18.38 -14.24 -21.18
N ASN A 372 -17.64 -13.63 -20.25
CA ASN A 372 -18.22 -13.04 -19.03
C ASN A 372 -18.09 -11.51 -18.96
N GLY A 373 -17.38 -10.88 -19.90
CA GLY A 373 -17.04 -9.47 -19.84
C GLY A 373 -16.09 -9.15 -18.68
N ILE A 374 -15.99 -7.86 -18.35
CA ILE A 374 -15.05 -7.36 -17.33
C ILE A 374 -15.74 -6.96 -16.01
N ASP A 375 -17.02 -6.61 -16.06
CA ASP A 375 -17.70 -5.95 -14.94
C ASP A 375 -17.75 -6.80 -13.67
N SER A 376 -18.05 -8.10 -13.81
CA SER A 376 -18.16 -8.98 -12.63
C SER A 376 -16.83 -9.18 -11.92
N LEU A 377 -15.75 -9.27 -12.70
CA LEU A 377 -14.39 -9.39 -12.18
C LEU A 377 -13.93 -8.08 -11.53
N LEU A 378 -14.15 -6.93 -12.18
CA LEU A 378 -13.80 -5.62 -11.62
C LEU A 378 -14.54 -5.32 -10.31
N ARG A 379 -15.82 -5.69 -10.19
CA ARG A 379 -16.55 -5.60 -8.90
C ARG A 379 -15.90 -6.48 -7.83
N GLY A 380 -15.54 -7.72 -8.18
CA GLY A 380 -14.90 -8.64 -7.25
C GLY A 380 -13.53 -8.16 -6.78
N LEU A 381 -12.71 -7.64 -7.70
CA LEU A 381 -11.39 -7.07 -7.38
C LEU A 381 -11.50 -5.84 -6.48
N ALA A 382 -12.51 -4.98 -6.70
CA ALA A 382 -12.77 -3.85 -5.82
C ALA A 382 -13.27 -4.28 -4.43
N ALA A 383 -14.02 -5.39 -4.35
CA ALA A 383 -14.64 -5.84 -3.12
C ALA A 383 -13.73 -6.72 -2.24
N SER A 384 -12.74 -7.37 -2.84
CA SER A 384 -11.89 -8.36 -2.18
C SER A 384 -10.65 -7.71 -1.58
N THR A 385 -10.32 -8.08 -0.35
CA THR A 385 -9.07 -7.69 0.31
C THR A 385 -7.93 -8.54 -0.25
N SER A 386 -6.83 -7.89 -0.65
CA SER A 386 -5.61 -8.54 -1.09
C SER A 386 -4.93 -9.33 0.03
N GLN A 387 -3.97 -10.19 -0.32
CA GLN A 387 -3.07 -10.76 0.68
C GLN A 387 -2.13 -9.68 1.26
N GLU A 388 -1.49 -9.98 2.38
CA GLU A 388 -0.50 -9.10 2.98
C GLU A 388 0.77 -8.99 2.11
N LEU A 389 1.44 -7.83 2.20
CA LEU A 389 2.75 -7.62 1.60
C LEU A 389 3.81 -8.06 2.60
N ASP A 390 4.30 -9.29 2.46
CA ASP A 390 5.32 -9.89 3.30
C ASP A 390 6.21 -10.85 2.47
N ASN A 391 6.94 -11.77 3.10
CA ASN A 391 7.73 -12.75 2.35
C ASN A 391 6.89 -13.90 1.77
N GLN A 392 5.62 -14.06 2.17
CA GLN A 392 4.77 -15.17 1.80
C GLN A 392 4.13 -14.96 0.43
N VAL A 393 4.00 -16.06 -0.32
CA VAL A 393 3.43 -16.04 -1.66
C VAL A 393 2.55 -17.27 -1.83
N ILE A 394 1.35 -17.05 -2.36
CA ILE A 394 0.36 -18.12 -2.57
C ILE A 394 0.89 -19.21 -3.52
N ASP A 395 0.44 -20.44 -3.29
CA ASP A 395 0.87 -21.61 -4.06
C ASP A 395 0.58 -21.47 -5.57
N ASP A 396 -0.50 -20.77 -5.96
CA ASP A 396 -0.88 -20.53 -7.36
C ASP A 396 0.26 -19.93 -8.21
N VAL A 397 1.13 -19.11 -7.62
CA VAL A 397 2.31 -18.55 -8.30
C VAL A 397 3.64 -19.07 -7.74
N ARG A 398 3.69 -19.54 -6.50
CA ARG A 398 4.91 -20.13 -5.90
C ARG A 398 5.19 -21.56 -6.37
N ASN A 399 4.16 -22.32 -6.75
CA ASN A 399 4.30 -23.71 -7.19
C ASN A 399 3.62 -24.00 -8.52
N PHE A 400 2.72 -23.14 -8.97
CA PHE A 400 1.82 -23.43 -10.08
C PHE A 400 1.80 -22.35 -11.16
N LEU A 401 2.79 -21.45 -11.17
CA LEU A 401 2.84 -20.33 -12.13
C LEU A 401 2.77 -20.90 -13.56
N PHE A 402 1.71 -20.54 -14.28
CA PHE A 402 1.39 -21.01 -15.64
C PHE A 402 1.20 -22.53 -15.83
N GLY A 403 1.00 -23.28 -14.75
CA GLY A 403 0.63 -24.70 -14.83
C GLY A 403 1.24 -25.57 -13.73
N PRO A 404 1.02 -26.89 -13.76
CA PRO A 404 1.58 -27.80 -12.77
C PRO A 404 3.09 -28.03 -12.96
N PRO A 405 3.85 -28.23 -11.87
CA PRO A 405 5.26 -28.61 -11.92
C PRO A 405 5.53 -29.77 -12.87
N GLY A 406 6.61 -29.66 -13.66
CA GLY A 406 6.98 -30.66 -14.67
C GLY A 406 6.08 -30.69 -15.91
N SER A 407 5.10 -29.78 -16.02
CA SER A 407 4.25 -29.58 -17.20
C SER A 407 4.20 -28.11 -17.64
N GLY A 408 5.27 -27.36 -17.37
CA GLY A 408 5.37 -25.92 -17.66
C GLY A 408 5.06 -25.00 -16.48
N GLY A 409 4.80 -25.55 -15.28
CA GLY A 409 4.68 -24.78 -14.04
C GLY A 409 6.00 -24.28 -13.49
N PHE A 410 6.02 -23.07 -12.94
CA PHE A 410 7.19 -22.44 -12.32
C PHE A 410 6.92 -22.00 -10.88
N ASP A 411 7.98 -21.52 -10.21
CA ASP A 411 7.94 -20.84 -8.92
C ASP A 411 8.34 -19.36 -9.10
N LEU A 412 7.37 -18.45 -9.00
CA LEU A 412 7.58 -17.01 -9.20
C LEU A 412 8.57 -16.42 -8.19
N THR A 413 8.53 -16.86 -6.94
CA THR A 413 9.46 -16.41 -5.88
C THR A 413 10.89 -16.79 -6.25
N SER A 414 11.09 -18.04 -6.68
CA SER A 414 12.40 -18.51 -7.14
C SER A 414 12.89 -17.76 -8.38
N LEU A 415 11.99 -17.48 -9.33
CA LEU A 415 12.31 -16.67 -10.52
C LEU A 415 12.71 -15.24 -10.16
N ASN A 416 12.05 -14.60 -9.19
CA ASN A 416 12.41 -13.24 -8.73
C ASN A 416 13.81 -13.20 -8.14
N ILE A 417 14.12 -14.12 -7.23
CA ILE A 417 15.45 -14.23 -6.60
C ILE A 417 16.52 -14.49 -7.66
N GLN A 418 16.30 -15.48 -8.53
CA GLN A 418 17.25 -15.85 -9.56
C GLN A 418 17.45 -14.73 -10.59
N ARG A 419 16.39 -13.98 -10.93
CA ARG A 419 16.47 -12.81 -11.81
C ARG A 419 17.26 -11.66 -11.18
N GLY A 420 17.10 -11.42 -9.87
CA GLY A 420 17.95 -10.48 -9.14
C GLY A 420 19.44 -10.85 -9.21
N ARG A 421 19.75 -12.14 -9.08
CA ARG A 421 21.13 -12.66 -9.22
C ARG A 421 21.66 -12.53 -10.65
N ASP A 422 20.82 -12.79 -11.66
CA ASP A 422 21.14 -12.58 -13.08
C ASP A 422 21.46 -11.11 -13.41
N HIS A 423 20.72 -10.20 -12.82
CA HIS A 423 20.90 -8.75 -13.00
C HIS A 423 22.05 -8.17 -12.16
N GLY A 424 22.74 -9.02 -11.38
CA GLY A 424 23.82 -8.60 -10.50
C GLY A 424 23.37 -7.56 -9.48
N LEU A 425 22.14 -7.69 -8.94
CA LEU A 425 21.68 -6.80 -7.88
C LEU A 425 22.56 -6.96 -6.64
N ALA A 426 22.85 -5.84 -5.99
CA ALA A 426 23.48 -5.83 -4.68
C ALA A 426 22.69 -6.66 -3.66
N ASP A 427 23.39 -7.21 -2.67
CA ASP A 427 22.73 -7.76 -1.49
C ASP A 427 21.91 -6.71 -0.73
N TYR A 428 21.01 -7.18 0.12
CA TYR A 428 20.11 -6.33 0.90
C TYR A 428 20.85 -5.24 1.70
N ASN A 429 21.96 -5.58 2.35
CA ASN A 429 22.69 -4.64 3.20
C ASN A 429 23.47 -3.61 2.38
N GLN A 430 24.08 -4.04 1.28
CA GLN A 430 24.75 -3.15 0.35
C GLN A 430 23.76 -2.20 -0.34
N ALA A 431 22.60 -2.70 -0.77
CA ALA A 431 21.53 -1.85 -1.29
C ALA A 431 21.06 -0.81 -0.26
N ARG A 432 20.92 -1.18 1.02
CA ARG A 432 20.64 -0.20 2.10
C ARG A 432 21.67 0.91 2.14
N VAL A 433 22.97 0.57 2.10
CA VAL A 433 24.06 1.54 2.13
C VAL A 433 24.01 2.47 0.92
N ASP A 434 23.80 1.92 -0.28
CA ASP A 434 23.80 2.69 -1.52
C ASP A 434 22.60 3.64 -1.62
N TYR A 435 21.46 3.26 -1.03
CA TYR A 435 20.29 4.14 -0.85
C TYR A 435 20.40 5.05 0.40
N GLY A 436 21.56 5.12 1.04
CA GLY A 436 21.83 6.05 2.14
C GLY A 436 21.24 5.64 3.50
N LEU A 437 20.81 4.40 3.63
CA LEU A 437 20.31 3.82 4.88
C LEU A 437 21.46 3.17 5.67
N SER A 438 21.22 2.94 6.96
CA SER A 438 22.18 2.18 7.78
C SER A 438 22.06 0.68 7.46
N PRO A 439 23.17 -0.05 7.26
CA PRO A 439 23.13 -1.50 7.16
C PRO A 439 22.67 -2.09 8.49
N VAL A 440 21.97 -3.21 8.43
CA VAL A 440 21.57 -3.95 9.63
C VAL A 440 22.71 -4.86 10.10
N THR A 441 22.77 -5.12 11.40
CA THR A 441 23.79 -6.00 11.99
C THR A 441 23.22 -7.30 12.58
N SER A 442 21.90 -7.43 12.59
CA SER A 442 21.19 -8.62 13.06
C SER A 442 19.82 -8.76 12.41
N PHE A 443 19.29 -9.98 12.33
CA PHE A 443 17.96 -10.23 11.75
C PHE A 443 16.83 -9.52 12.51
N ALA A 444 17.01 -9.25 13.81
CA ALA A 444 16.06 -8.50 14.63
C ALA A 444 15.97 -7.00 14.29
N GLU A 445 16.91 -6.48 13.51
CA GLU A 445 16.84 -5.11 12.96
C GLU A 445 16.07 -5.06 11.63
N ILE A 446 15.78 -6.22 11.02
CA ILE A 446 14.98 -6.32 9.79
C ILE A 446 13.49 -6.42 10.15
N THR A 447 13.14 -7.35 11.04
CA THR A 447 11.75 -7.62 11.42
C THR A 447 11.58 -7.88 12.90
N SER A 448 10.43 -7.48 13.44
CA SER A 448 9.99 -7.81 14.80
C SER A 448 9.45 -9.23 14.96
N ASP A 449 9.21 -9.96 13.86
CA ASP A 449 8.75 -11.36 13.90
C ASP A 449 9.92 -12.32 14.22
N PRO A 450 9.95 -12.96 15.41
CA PRO A 450 11.00 -13.90 15.78
C PRO A 450 11.01 -15.18 14.92
N GLU A 451 9.89 -15.58 14.32
CA GLU A 451 9.84 -16.76 13.45
C GLU A 451 10.53 -16.46 12.12
N LEU A 452 10.22 -15.31 11.50
CA LEU A 452 10.89 -14.85 10.29
C LEU A 452 12.39 -14.60 10.52
N GLN A 453 12.78 -14.00 11.65
CA GLN A 453 14.20 -13.85 12.03
C GLN A 453 14.95 -15.19 12.00
N ALA A 454 14.38 -16.22 12.64
CA ALA A 454 14.98 -17.54 12.71
C ALA A 454 15.04 -18.22 11.34
N ALA A 455 14.01 -18.04 10.50
CA ALA A 455 13.98 -18.60 9.15
C ALA A 455 15.03 -17.92 8.24
N LEU A 456 15.20 -16.60 8.33
CA LEU A 456 16.25 -15.87 7.62
C LEU A 456 17.65 -16.30 8.07
N GLU A 457 17.89 -16.42 9.39
CA GLU A 457 19.17 -16.90 9.93
C GLU A 457 19.47 -18.32 9.47
N GLN A 458 18.47 -19.21 9.50
CA GLN A 458 18.62 -20.59 9.03
C GLN A 458 18.95 -20.66 7.53
N THR A 459 18.37 -19.77 6.73
CA THR A 459 18.50 -19.78 5.27
C THR A 459 19.82 -19.14 4.83
N TYR A 460 20.14 -17.94 5.31
CA TYR A 460 21.29 -17.15 4.81
C TYR A 460 22.52 -17.17 5.72
N GLY A 461 22.35 -17.48 7.01
CA GLY A 461 23.41 -17.47 8.03
C GLY A 461 23.91 -16.07 8.42
N SER A 462 23.99 -15.12 7.48
CA SER A 462 24.39 -13.72 7.69
C SER A 462 23.39 -12.77 7.02
N VAL A 463 23.22 -11.60 7.62
CA VAL A 463 22.41 -10.49 7.04
C VAL A 463 23.02 -9.95 5.74
N ASP A 464 24.33 -10.09 5.56
CA ASP A 464 25.06 -9.65 4.35
C ASP A 464 24.87 -10.58 3.14
N ASN A 465 24.13 -11.69 3.30
CA ASN A 465 23.92 -12.64 2.21
C ASN A 465 22.49 -12.60 1.64
N ILE A 466 21.61 -11.74 2.18
CA ILE A 466 20.19 -11.74 1.83
C ILE A 466 20.01 -11.13 0.45
N ASP A 467 19.32 -11.85 -0.45
CA ASP A 467 18.91 -11.31 -1.76
C ASP A 467 17.98 -10.09 -1.56
N LEU A 468 18.19 -9.01 -2.32
CA LEU A 468 17.48 -7.73 -2.15
C LEU A 468 15.95 -7.90 -2.08
N TRP A 469 15.36 -8.70 -2.97
CA TRP A 469 13.91 -8.92 -2.99
C TRP A 469 13.40 -9.53 -1.68
N VAL A 470 14.13 -10.49 -1.12
CA VAL A 470 13.78 -11.18 0.12
C VAL A 470 13.93 -10.24 1.31
N GLY A 471 15.06 -9.52 1.39
CA GLY A 471 15.34 -8.61 2.49
C GLY A 471 14.39 -7.43 2.55
N GLY A 472 14.04 -6.84 1.41
CA GLY A 472 13.09 -5.73 1.36
C GLY A 472 11.65 -6.11 1.72
N LEU A 473 11.20 -7.32 1.37
CA LEU A 473 9.91 -7.86 1.82
C LEU A 473 9.90 -8.27 3.30
N ALA A 474 11.07 -8.59 3.84
CA ALA A 474 11.20 -9.00 5.24
C ALA A 474 11.17 -7.83 6.22
N GLU A 475 11.36 -6.59 5.76
CA GLU A 475 11.34 -5.45 6.65
C GLU A 475 9.96 -5.21 7.25
N ASP A 476 9.92 -4.93 8.56
CA ASP A 476 8.69 -4.42 9.18
C ASP A 476 8.20 -3.18 8.42
N HIS A 477 6.89 -3.11 8.19
CA HIS A 477 6.28 -2.01 7.45
C HIS A 477 6.60 -0.66 8.11
N ALA A 478 6.99 0.31 7.29
CA ALA A 478 7.14 1.68 7.75
C ALA A 478 5.78 2.24 8.22
N PRO A 479 5.74 3.19 9.17
CA PRO A 479 4.49 3.76 9.66
C PRO A 479 3.61 4.28 8.51
N GLY A 480 2.36 3.82 8.46
CA GLY A 480 1.42 4.21 7.40
C GLY A 480 1.73 3.63 6.02
N SER A 481 2.70 2.73 5.90
CA SER A 481 3.14 2.07 4.66
C SER A 481 2.78 0.57 4.67
N SER A 482 2.79 -0.06 3.51
CA SER A 482 2.73 -1.53 3.36
C SER A 482 4.09 -2.14 3.02
N VAL A 483 5.15 -1.32 3.01
CA VAL A 483 6.51 -1.76 2.72
C VAL A 483 7.46 -1.24 3.80
N GLY A 484 8.60 -1.92 3.95
CA GLY A 484 9.68 -1.47 4.82
C GLY A 484 10.40 -0.22 4.32
N GLN A 485 11.34 0.27 5.14
CA GLN A 485 12.13 1.46 4.87
C GLN A 485 12.88 1.41 3.54
N LEU A 486 13.54 0.29 3.21
CA LEU A 486 14.33 0.16 1.99
C LEU A 486 13.46 0.24 0.75
N PHE A 487 12.41 -0.58 0.66
CA PHE A 487 11.52 -0.58 -0.50
C PHE A 487 10.72 0.72 -0.61
N SER A 488 10.30 1.31 0.51
CA SER A 488 9.73 2.66 0.49
C SER A 488 10.69 3.67 -0.15
N THR A 489 11.98 3.61 0.21
CA THR A 489 13.02 4.50 -0.33
C THR A 489 13.24 4.28 -1.83
N ILE A 490 13.36 3.02 -2.28
CA ILE A 490 13.60 2.68 -3.70
C ILE A 490 12.40 3.10 -4.57
N ILE A 491 11.19 2.78 -4.13
CA ILE A 491 9.95 3.08 -4.86
C ILE A 491 9.75 4.61 -4.91
N ALA A 492 9.89 5.31 -3.78
CA ALA A 492 9.74 6.76 -3.74
C ALA A 492 10.79 7.48 -4.60
N ASP A 493 12.05 7.04 -4.61
CA ASP A 493 13.09 7.59 -5.49
C ASP A 493 12.73 7.40 -6.97
N GLN A 494 12.31 6.19 -7.38
CA GLN A 494 11.96 5.93 -8.77
C GLN A 494 10.79 6.81 -9.22
N PHE A 495 9.70 6.83 -8.45
CA PHE A 495 8.53 7.64 -8.78
C PHE A 495 8.85 9.14 -8.75
N ALA A 496 9.69 9.63 -7.82
CA ALA A 496 10.14 11.02 -7.86
C ALA A 496 10.86 11.36 -9.17
N ARG A 497 11.77 10.49 -9.64
CA ARG A 497 12.54 10.75 -10.87
C ARG A 497 11.70 10.71 -12.13
N ILE A 498 10.79 9.75 -12.27
CA ILE A 498 9.93 9.70 -13.47
C ILE A 498 8.91 10.84 -13.49
N ARG A 499 8.53 11.40 -12.33
CA ARG A 499 7.72 12.63 -12.26
C ARG A 499 8.55 13.86 -12.63
N ASP A 500 9.65 14.06 -11.93
CA ASP A 500 10.43 15.29 -12.00
C ASP A 500 11.23 15.39 -13.31
N GLY A 501 11.63 14.25 -13.88
CA GLY A 501 12.34 14.13 -15.16
C GLY A 501 11.43 14.05 -16.39
N ASP A 502 10.11 14.12 -16.23
CA ASP A 502 9.15 14.04 -17.33
C ASP A 502 8.66 15.42 -17.78
N ARG A 503 9.10 15.85 -18.96
CA ARG A 503 8.68 17.13 -19.57
C ARG A 503 7.16 17.16 -19.85
N PHE A 504 6.54 16.00 -19.99
CA PHE A 504 5.12 15.84 -20.29
C PHE A 504 4.30 15.43 -19.06
N TRP A 505 4.83 15.59 -17.85
CA TRP A 505 4.04 15.50 -16.61
C TRP A 505 2.81 16.39 -16.68
N TYR A 506 1.65 15.90 -16.21
CA TYR A 506 0.36 16.54 -16.46
C TYR A 506 0.28 18.00 -15.99
N GLU A 507 0.91 18.36 -14.87
CA GLU A 507 0.93 19.75 -14.38
C GLU A 507 1.71 20.71 -15.28
N ASN A 508 2.58 20.19 -16.17
CA ASN A 508 3.26 20.98 -17.20
C ASN A 508 2.39 21.16 -18.46
N LEU A 509 1.38 20.29 -18.65
CA LEU A 509 0.52 20.29 -19.83
C LEU A 509 -0.78 21.06 -19.59
N PHE A 510 -1.41 20.82 -18.46
CA PHE A 510 -2.74 21.31 -18.13
C PHE A 510 -2.67 22.46 -17.11
N ALA A 511 -3.69 23.32 -17.13
CA ALA A 511 -3.85 24.39 -16.17
C ALA A 511 -5.34 24.69 -15.95
N GLY A 512 -5.63 25.52 -14.95
CA GLY A 512 -6.96 26.07 -14.75
C GLY A 512 -8.00 24.99 -14.43
N GLN A 513 -9.10 24.96 -15.20
CA GLN A 513 -10.20 24.03 -14.95
C GLN A 513 -9.87 22.61 -15.37
N ALA A 514 -9.22 22.43 -16.52
CA ALA A 514 -8.84 21.11 -17.01
C ALA A 514 -7.93 20.38 -16.01
N LEU A 515 -6.95 21.10 -15.43
CA LEU A 515 -6.08 20.56 -14.39
C LEU A 515 -6.87 20.07 -13.18
N ARG A 516 -7.79 20.89 -12.66
CA ARG A 516 -8.61 20.52 -11.50
C ARG A 516 -9.51 19.31 -11.76
N GLU A 517 -10.05 19.19 -12.97
CA GLU A 517 -10.88 18.05 -13.37
C GLU A 517 -10.05 16.76 -13.44
N ILE A 518 -8.85 16.82 -14.03
CA ILE A 518 -7.89 15.71 -14.05
C ILE A 518 -7.49 15.32 -12.61
N GLU A 519 -7.07 16.27 -11.78
CA GLU A 519 -6.68 16.04 -10.37
C GLU A 519 -7.79 15.45 -9.51
N SER A 520 -9.05 15.67 -9.89
CA SER A 520 -10.22 15.11 -9.19
C SER A 520 -10.64 13.73 -9.68
N THR A 521 -10.06 13.24 -10.78
CA THR A 521 -10.43 11.95 -11.37
C THR A 521 -9.81 10.81 -10.56
N THR A 522 -10.65 9.87 -10.15
CA THR A 522 -10.24 8.65 -9.44
C THR A 522 -10.31 7.42 -10.35
N LEU A 523 -9.66 6.32 -9.94
CA LEU A 523 -9.83 5.03 -10.64
C LEU A 523 -11.29 4.55 -10.59
N ALA A 524 -12.02 4.86 -9.50
CA ALA A 524 -13.45 4.59 -9.40
C ALA A 524 -14.23 5.27 -10.53
N ASP A 525 -13.95 6.55 -10.79
CA ASP A 525 -14.61 7.31 -11.85
C ASP A 525 -14.33 6.71 -13.23
N VAL A 526 -13.07 6.34 -13.52
CA VAL A 526 -12.69 5.73 -14.80
C VAL A 526 -13.39 4.39 -15.00
N ILE A 527 -13.48 3.55 -13.97
CA ILE A 527 -14.20 2.27 -14.05
C ILE A 527 -15.70 2.52 -14.29
N GLU A 528 -16.34 3.42 -13.53
CA GLU A 528 -17.78 3.70 -13.66
C GLU A 528 -18.13 4.36 -15.01
N ARG A 529 -17.24 5.18 -15.60
CA ARG A 529 -17.42 5.76 -16.94
C ARG A 529 -17.40 4.72 -18.06
N ASN A 530 -16.68 3.61 -17.85
CA ASN A 530 -16.35 2.63 -18.90
C ASN A 530 -16.93 1.23 -18.69
N THR A 531 -17.82 1.07 -17.71
CA THR A 531 -18.51 -0.17 -17.38
C THR A 531 -19.97 0.09 -17.00
N SER A 532 -20.72 -0.96 -16.64
CA SER A 532 -22.05 -0.82 -16.03
C SER A 532 -22.00 -0.73 -14.49
N ILE A 533 -20.80 -0.73 -13.90
CA ILE A 533 -20.60 -0.70 -12.46
C ILE A 533 -21.00 0.69 -11.93
N THR A 534 -21.65 0.71 -10.77
CA THR A 534 -21.98 1.94 -10.04
C THR A 534 -21.82 1.71 -8.56
N GLY A 535 -21.47 2.75 -7.81
CA GLY A 535 -21.40 2.72 -6.35
C GLY A 535 -20.11 2.12 -5.82
N LEU A 536 -19.00 2.25 -6.56
CA LEU A 536 -17.67 1.90 -6.06
C LEU A 536 -17.29 2.78 -4.85
N GLN A 537 -16.32 2.28 -4.09
CA GLN A 537 -15.68 3.00 -2.99
C GLN A 537 -15.08 4.32 -3.50
N GLN A 538 -14.95 5.31 -2.61
CA GLN A 538 -14.31 6.58 -2.98
C GLN A 538 -12.86 6.41 -3.42
N ASN A 539 -12.15 5.47 -2.80
CA ASN A 539 -10.82 5.04 -3.23
C ASN A 539 -10.86 3.51 -3.32
N VAL A 540 -10.79 3.01 -4.55
CA VAL A 540 -10.95 1.57 -4.85
C VAL A 540 -9.74 0.74 -4.47
N PHE A 541 -8.62 1.36 -4.06
CA PHE A 541 -7.47 0.64 -3.51
C PHE A 541 -7.69 0.16 -2.08
N TYR A 542 -8.79 0.58 -1.44
CA TYR A 542 -9.25 0.02 -0.17
C TYR A 542 -10.51 -0.83 -0.38
N ASP A 543 -10.62 -1.92 0.36
CA ASP A 543 -11.81 -2.76 0.33
C ASP A 543 -13.05 -2.03 0.92
N PRO A 544 -14.27 -2.53 0.68
CA PRO A 544 -15.50 -1.86 1.11
C PRO A 544 -15.62 -1.68 2.63
N SER A 545 -14.80 -2.32 3.45
CA SER A 545 -14.86 -2.20 4.91
C SER A 545 -14.16 -0.96 5.45
N VAL A 546 -13.50 -0.18 4.58
CA VAL A 546 -12.92 1.11 4.92
C VAL A 546 -13.91 2.25 4.66
N LEU A 547 -14.31 2.94 5.72
CA LEU A 547 -15.01 4.22 5.57
C LEU A 547 -13.97 5.30 5.25
N TYR A 548 -13.83 5.61 3.97
CA TYR A 548 -12.88 6.58 3.44
C TYR A 548 -13.53 7.94 3.21
N PHE A 549 -12.84 9.02 3.59
CA PHE A 549 -13.15 10.40 3.22
C PHE A 549 -11.86 11.13 2.88
N LYS A 550 -11.81 11.80 1.72
CA LYS A 550 -10.73 12.72 1.33
C LYS A 550 -11.31 14.08 0.96
N ALA A 551 -10.75 15.14 1.51
CA ALA A 551 -11.10 16.50 1.13
C ALA A 551 -10.49 16.85 -0.23
N ALA A 552 -11.22 17.61 -1.04
CA ALA A 552 -10.70 18.06 -2.33
C ALA A 552 -9.54 19.07 -2.15
N PRO A 553 -8.54 19.08 -3.04
CA PRO A 553 -7.47 20.07 -3.01
C PRO A 553 -8.01 21.51 -2.92
N GLY A 554 -7.39 22.32 -2.07
CA GLY A 554 -7.75 23.71 -1.82
C GLY A 554 -8.99 23.91 -0.94
N GLN A 555 -9.71 22.85 -0.56
CA GLN A 555 -10.94 22.94 0.24
C GLN A 555 -10.70 22.54 1.70
N GLN A 556 -10.75 23.52 2.59
CA GLN A 556 -10.65 23.26 4.03
C GLN A 556 -11.76 22.30 4.49
N ALA A 557 -11.38 21.16 5.03
CA ALA A 557 -12.24 20.20 5.71
C ALA A 557 -12.59 20.68 7.12
N ASP A 558 -13.87 20.58 7.50
CA ASP A 558 -14.31 20.70 8.89
C ASP A 558 -15.35 19.61 9.15
N VAL A 559 -14.86 18.41 9.41
CA VAL A 559 -15.66 17.18 9.40
C VAL A 559 -15.77 16.55 10.77
N ARG A 560 -16.86 15.82 10.98
CA ARG A 560 -17.09 15.05 12.20
C ARG A 560 -17.45 13.61 11.87
N LEU A 561 -16.70 12.68 12.45
CA LEU A 561 -17.04 11.27 12.52
C LEU A 561 -18.00 11.02 13.68
N ALA A 562 -19.17 10.47 13.40
CA ALA A 562 -20.16 10.11 14.41
C ALA A 562 -21.11 9.02 13.95
N SER A 563 -21.66 8.28 14.91
CA SER A 563 -22.74 7.33 14.64
C SER A 563 -24.10 8.01 14.62
N LYS A 564 -24.96 7.62 13.68
CA LYS A 564 -26.37 8.02 13.60
C LYS A 564 -27.22 6.82 13.19
N GLY A 565 -28.05 6.33 14.11
CA GLY A 565 -28.77 5.08 13.91
C GLY A 565 -27.81 3.90 13.86
N GLU A 566 -27.90 3.08 12.81
CA GLU A 566 -27.01 1.94 12.57
C GLU A 566 -25.79 2.31 11.71
N ASN A 567 -25.66 3.58 11.31
CA ASN A 567 -24.62 4.04 10.41
C ASN A 567 -23.52 4.82 11.14
N LEU A 568 -22.29 4.68 10.65
CA LEU A 568 -21.18 5.58 10.90
C LEU A 568 -21.13 6.61 9.77
N GLN A 569 -20.96 7.89 10.11
CA GLN A 569 -21.06 8.99 9.15
C GLN A 569 -19.94 10.00 9.34
N VAL A 570 -19.44 10.52 8.21
CA VAL A 570 -18.61 11.73 8.15
C VAL A 570 -19.52 12.88 7.73
N VAL A 571 -19.57 13.91 8.57
CA VAL A 571 -20.51 15.03 8.42
C VAL A 571 -19.75 16.34 8.38
N ASP A 572 -20.01 17.18 7.39
CA ASP A 572 -19.53 18.57 7.38
C ASP A 572 -20.15 19.33 8.56
N ARG A 573 -19.32 19.92 9.42
CA ARG A 573 -19.76 20.59 10.65
C ARG A 573 -20.34 21.97 10.40
N ARG A 574 -20.08 22.57 9.25
CA ARG A 574 -20.55 23.90 8.85
C ARG A 574 -21.93 23.81 8.24
N SER A 575 -22.15 22.87 7.33
CA SER A 575 -23.43 22.67 6.63
C SER A 575 -24.34 21.65 7.31
N GLY A 576 -23.78 20.67 8.03
CA GLY A 576 -24.49 19.51 8.57
C GLY A 576 -24.75 18.41 7.54
N GLU A 577 -24.18 18.54 6.34
CA GLU A 577 -24.28 17.57 5.26
C GLU A 577 -23.54 16.27 5.58
N VAL A 578 -24.13 15.14 5.20
CA VAL A 578 -23.49 13.82 5.32
C VAL A 578 -22.65 13.62 4.06
N LEU A 579 -21.32 13.62 4.23
CA LEU A 579 -20.37 13.46 3.14
C LEU A 579 -20.16 11.97 2.81
N VAL A 580 -20.09 11.14 3.84
CA VAL A 580 -19.94 9.68 3.74
C VAL A 580 -20.79 9.00 4.81
N SER A 581 -21.45 7.90 4.47
CA SER A 581 -22.26 7.11 5.41
C SER A 581 -22.18 5.63 5.07
N GLN A 582 -21.88 4.80 6.06
CA GLN A 582 -21.82 3.35 5.92
C GLN A 582 -22.42 2.68 7.15
N ALA A 583 -22.98 1.47 6.99
CA ALA A 583 -23.46 0.70 8.13
C ALA A 583 -22.30 0.40 9.08
N ALA A 584 -22.43 0.74 10.35
CA ALA A 584 -21.33 0.67 11.32
C ALA A 584 -20.82 -0.77 11.54
N ASN A 585 -21.64 -1.79 11.25
CA ASN A 585 -21.23 -3.19 11.34
C ASN A 585 -20.36 -3.65 10.16
N ASP A 586 -20.33 -2.87 9.08
CA ASP A 586 -19.55 -3.16 7.87
C ASP A 586 -18.25 -2.34 7.83
N VAL A 587 -18.00 -1.46 8.81
CA VAL A 587 -16.80 -0.64 8.89
C VAL A 587 -15.77 -1.29 9.81
N SER A 588 -14.65 -1.72 9.24
CA SER A 588 -13.47 -2.21 9.97
C SER A 588 -12.53 -1.06 10.33
N LYS A 589 -12.30 -0.15 9.37
CA LYS A 589 -11.36 0.98 9.48
C LYS A 589 -12.00 2.28 8.99
N VAL A 590 -11.57 3.41 9.52
CA VAL A 590 -11.95 4.75 9.02
C VAL A 590 -10.70 5.49 8.60
N ILE A 591 -10.73 6.15 7.45
CA ILE A 591 -9.64 7.03 6.99
C ILE A 591 -10.25 8.41 6.70
N LEU A 592 -9.75 9.44 7.40
CA LEU A 592 -10.12 10.83 7.18
C LEU A 592 -8.88 11.59 6.68
N HIS A 593 -8.91 11.97 5.41
CA HIS A 593 -7.84 12.70 4.75
C HIS A 593 -8.28 14.15 4.50
N GLY A 594 -7.49 15.08 5.03
CA GLY A 594 -7.56 16.50 4.74
C GLY A 594 -7.16 16.89 3.33
N SER A 595 -6.95 18.17 3.15
CA SER A 595 -6.50 18.89 1.97
C SER A 595 -5.17 19.58 2.29
N ASP A 596 -4.65 20.34 1.34
CA ASP A 596 -3.51 21.26 1.52
C ASP A 596 -3.85 22.51 2.40
N ARG A 597 -5.02 22.53 3.04
CA ARG A 597 -5.51 23.62 3.91
C ARG A 597 -5.52 23.18 5.37
N ASP A 598 -5.59 24.16 6.28
CA ASP A 598 -5.65 23.89 7.72
C ASP A 598 -7.01 23.29 8.12
N ASP A 599 -7.10 21.98 8.26
CA ASP A 599 -8.31 21.22 8.42
C ASP A 599 -8.70 20.95 9.87
N ARG A 600 -9.94 20.53 10.03
CA ARG A 600 -10.54 20.25 11.34
C ARG A 600 -11.28 18.93 11.31
N PHE A 601 -10.80 18.01 12.12
CA PHE A 601 -11.41 16.70 12.33
C PHE A 601 -12.01 16.65 13.72
N ALA A 602 -13.19 16.07 13.83
CA ALA A 602 -13.83 15.82 15.12
C ALA A 602 -14.28 14.35 15.21
N ILE A 603 -13.81 13.65 16.23
CA ILE A 603 -14.24 12.28 16.54
C ILE A 603 -15.10 12.32 17.80
N GLN A 604 -16.38 11.99 17.65
CA GLN A 604 -17.30 11.89 18.77
C GLN A 604 -17.35 10.44 19.24
N LEU A 605 -16.72 10.15 20.37
CA LEU A 605 -16.80 8.82 20.97
C LEU A 605 -18.23 8.56 21.43
N GLY A 606 -18.76 7.41 21.05
CA GLY A 606 -20.12 6.97 21.35
C GLY A 606 -20.26 5.47 21.16
N PRO A 607 -21.38 4.86 21.56
CA PRO A 607 -21.57 3.41 21.54
C PRO A 607 -21.32 2.75 20.17
N GLY A 608 -21.52 3.49 19.07
CA GLY A 608 -21.37 3.00 17.70
C GLY A 608 -20.07 3.41 16.99
N VAL A 609 -19.14 4.15 17.63
CA VAL A 609 -17.81 4.43 17.06
C VAL A 609 -16.85 3.41 17.63
N ARG A 610 -16.76 2.26 16.94
CA ARG A 610 -15.85 1.16 17.28
C ARG A 610 -15.32 0.48 16.01
N PRO A 611 -14.71 1.22 15.07
CA PRO A 611 -13.97 0.55 14.00
C PRO A 611 -12.93 -0.36 14.67
N VAL A 612 -12.93 -1.64 14.31
CA VAL A 612 -12.12 -2.67 14.97
C VAL A 612 -10.64 -2.35 14.80
N ASP A 613 -10.28 -1.80 13.64
CA ASP A 613 -8.91 -1.49 13.24
C ASP A 613 -8.64 0.03 13.30
N GLY A 614 -9.47 0.76 14.05
CA GLY A 614 -9.22 2.16 14.41
C GLY A 614 -9.63 3.20 13.36
N VAL A 615 -9.17 4.42 13.60
CA VAL A 615 -9.38 5.61 12.76
C VAL A 615 -8.02 6.16 12.39
N GLN A 616 -7.80 6.49 11.13
CA GLN A 616 -6.63 7.22 10.66
C GLN A 616 -7.05 8.64 10.31
N VAL A 617 -6.30 9.63 10.79
CA VAL A 617 -6.53 11.05 10.49
C VAL A 617 -5.26 11.62 9.89
N LEU A 618 -5.37 12.05 8.64
CA LEU A 618 -4.29 12.55 7.80
C LEU A 618 -4.54 14.04 7.56
N GLY A 619 -3.65 14.89 8.07
CA GLY A 619 -3.59 16.30 7.74
C GLY A 619 -2.94 16.54 6.37
N GLY A 620 -2.61 17.80 6.11
CA GLY A 620 -1.98 18.26 4.85
C GLY A 620 -1.78 19.77 4.81
N GLY A 621 -2.42 20.50 5.72
CA GLY A 621 -2.17 21.89 6.01
C GLY A 621 -0.98 22.11 6.95
N ARG A 622 -0.87 23.31 7.51
CA ARG A 622 0.21 23.68 8.45
C ARG A 622 -0.27 23.83 9.88
N SER A 623 -1.56 23.61 10.11
CA SER A 623 -2.24 23.87 11.38
C SER A 623 -3.51 23.03 11.52
N ASP A 624 -3.40 21.76 11.10
CA ASP A 624 -4.45 20.77 11.16
C ASP A 624 -4.81 20.41 12.60
N GLN A 625 -6.10 20.16 12.83
CA GLN A 625 -6.66 20.06 14.18
C GLN A 625 -7.52 18.81 14.32
N LEU A 626 -7.20 18.00 15.32
CA LEU A 626 -8.04 16.89 15.75
C LEU A 626 -8.73 17.22 17.07
N GLU A 627 -10.04 17.08 17.11
CA GLU A 627 -10.87 17.14 18.32
C GLU A 627 -11.41 15.75 18.64
N ILE A 628 -11.09 15.19 19.81
CA ILE A 628 -11.68 13.94 20.29
C ILE A 628 -12.57 14.25 21.49
N SER A 629 -13.84 13.93 21.37
CA SER A 629 -14.84 14.15 22.42
C SER A 629 -15.20 12.86 23.14
N GLY A 630 -15.06 12.89 24.47
CA GLY A 630 -15.49 11.82 25.38
C GLY A 630 -17.01 11.62 25.44
N THR A 631 -17.43 10.61 26.19
CA THR A 631 -18.83 10.27 26.43
C THR A 631 -19.37 10.97 27.68
N MET A 632 -20.64 11.39 27.67
CA MET A 632 -21.21 12.18 28.78
C MET A 632 -21.42 11.42 30.10
N TYR A 633 -21.31 10.09 30.12
CA TYR A 633 -21.74 9.26 31.26
C TYR A 633 -20.85 8.05 31.57
N HIS A 634 -19.66 7.98 30.95
CA HIS A 634 -18.66 6.96 31.26
C HIS A 634 -17.32 7.63 31.51
N ASN A 635 -16.47 6.95 32.29
CA ASN A 635 -15.11 7.41 32.48
C ASN A 635 -14.35 7.19 31.18
N ASP A 636 -13.90 8.27 30.56
CA ASP A 636 -13.06 8.18 29.39
C ASP A 636 -11.58 8.19 29.77
N LEU A 637 -10.77 7.35 29.11
CA LEU A 637 -9.32 7.37 29.18
C LEU A 637 -8.76 7.75 27.82
N PHE A 638 -7.95 8.81 27.79
CA PHE A 638 -7.20 9.25 26.62
C PHE A 638 -5.70 9.02 26.84
N ILE A 639 -5.05 8.32 25.92
CA ILE A 639 -3.59 8.17 25.90
C ILE A 639 -3.12 8.77 24.59
N VAL A 640 -2.37 9.87 24.67
CA VAL A 640 -1.85 10.60 23.51
C VAL A 640 -0.37 10.29 23.37
N ALA A 641 0.01 9.73 22.24
CA ALA A 641 1.39 9.52 21.81
C ALA A 641 1.68 10.40 20.58
N ASN A 642 2.89 10.30 20.03
CA ASN A 642 3.30 11.13 18.92
C ASN A 642 2.54 10.81 17.61
N ASP A 643 2.24 9.54 17.39
CA ASP A 643 1.66 8.97 16.16
C ASP A 643 0.21 8.51 16.34
N HIS A 644 -0.33 8.49 17.57
CA HIS A 644 -1.70 8.08 17.82
C HIS A 644 -2.33 8.66 19.09
N VAL A 645 -3.66 8.64 19.14
CA VAL A 645 -4.46 8.77 20.36
C VAL A 645 -5.28 7.52 20.60
N ASN A 646 -5.04 6.82 21.71
CA ASN A 646 -5.97 5.81 22.18
C ASN A 646 -7.05 6.45 23.05
N ALA A 647 -8.31 6.35 22.63
CA ALA A 647 -9.44 6.87 23.40
C ALA A 647 -10.45 5.75 23.68
N ASN A 648 -10.48 5.26 24.92
CA ASN A 648 -11.31 4.12 25.35
C ASN A 648 -11.13 2.85 24.50
N GLY A 649 -9.91 2.58 24.04
CA GLY A 649 -9.60 1.44 23.18
C GLY A 649 -9.83 1.67 21.69
N VAL A 650 -10.35 2.84 21.28
CA VAL A 650 -10.33 3.25 19.87
C VAL A 650 -8.98 3.86 19.58
N ASN A 651 -8.20 3.24 18.70
CA ASN A 651 -6.94 3.81 18.23
C ASN A 651 -7.22 4.87 17.15
N VAL A 652 -6.65 6.05 17.30
CA VAL A 652 -6.70 7.13 16.31
C VAL A 652 -5.28 7.42 15.86
N GLU A 653 -4.87 6.88 14.73
CA GLU A 653 -3.58 7.14 14.10
C GLU A 653 -3.54 8.55 13.52
N LEU A 654 -2.40 9.21 13.67
CA LEU A 654 -2.19 10.61 13.32
C LEU A 654 -1.04 10.73 12.34
N ASP A 655 -1.28 11.45 11.25
CA ASP A 655 -0.24 11.98 10.39
C ASP A 655 -0.48 13.48 10.18
N SER A 656 0.57 14.28 10.33
CA SER A 656 0.56 15.71 10.01
C SER A 656 -0.54 16.49 10.75
N ILE A 657 -0.68 16.26 12.06
CA ILE A 657 -1.62 16.98 12.93
C ILE A 657 -0.86 17.85 13.93
N GLU A 658 -0.99 19.17 13.81
CA GLU A 658 -0.30 20.11 14.72
C GLU A 658 -1.02 20.30 16.06
N LEU A 659 -2.33 20.05 16.12
CA LEU A 659 -3.14 20.40 17.28
C LEU A 659 -4.16 19.33 17.66
N ILE A 660 -4.07 18.83 18.89
CA ILE A 660 -5.01 17.85 19.45
C ILE A 660 -5.82 18.50 20.58
N ARG A 661 -7.15 18.41 20.50
CA ARG A 661 -8.08 18.83 21.56
C ARG A 661 -8.83 17.62 22.11
N LEU A 662 -8.62 17.32 23.39
CA LEU A 662 -9.38 16.31 24.12
C LEU A 662 -10.50 16.97 24.90
N LYS A 663 -11.75 16.69 24.56
CA LYS A 663 -12.92 17.20 25.30
C LYS A 663 -13.41 16.16 26.30
N THR A 664 -13.05 16.37 27.56
CA THR A 664 -13.55 15.58 28.70
C THR A 664 -14.96 16.04 29.09
N GLN A 665 -15.86 15.09 29.33
CA GLN A 665 -17.26 15.36 29.65
C GLN A 665 -17.60 15.02 31.11
N ASP A 666 -16.83 14.13 31.75
CA ASP A 666 -16.94 13.79 33.17
C ASP A 666 -15.67 14.23 33.94
N ARG A 667 -15.83 14.49 35.24
CA ARG A 667 -14.72 14.73 36.16
C ARG A 667 -13.83 13.52 36.36
N SER A 668 -14.36 12.31 36.19
CA SER A 668 -13.65 11.04 36.31
C SER A 668 -12.81 10.69 35.08
N ASP A 669 -12.94 11.43 33.98
CA ASP A 669 -12.10 11.25 32.79
C ASP A 669 -10.63 11.46 33.14
N ALA A 670 -9.79 10.60 32.58
CA ALA A 670 -8.36 10.57 32.78
C ALA A 670 -7.63 10.72 31.44
N TRP A 671 -6.40 11.26 31.49
CA TRP A 671 -5.56 11.36 30.32
C TRP A 671 -4.08 11.17 30.67
N ALA A 672 -3.34 10.61 29.72
CA ALA A 672 -1.89 10.57 29.68
C ALA A 672 -1.42 11.15 28.34
N ILE A 673 -0.38 11.95 28.37
CA ILE A 673 0.23 12.57 27.19
C ILE A 673 1.71 12.20 27.25
N ALA A 674 2.23 11.63 26.17
CA ALA A 674 3.63 11.27 26.05
C ALA A 674 4.51 12.52 26.11
N ASP A 675 5.70 12.40 26.72
CA ASP A 675 6.61 13.53 26.94
C ASP A 675 7.27 14.02 25.64
N ASP A 676 7.29 13.17 24.61
CA ASP A 676 7.92 13.37 23.30
C ASP A 676 6.93 13.79 22.19
N ILE A 677 5.67 14.07 22.55
CA ILE A 677 4.67 14.49 21.57
C ILE A 677 5.06 15.81 20.88
N VAL A 678 4.96 15.81 19.54
CA VAL A 678 5.25 17.00 18.72
C VAL A 678 4.04 17.92 18.61
N ALA A 679 2.82 17.35 18.56
CA ALA A 679 1.58 18.12 18.47
C ALA A 679 1.27 18.90 19.75
N GLU A 680 0.68 20.10 19.62
CA GLU A 680 0.13 20.82 20.77
C GLU A 680 -1.13 20.12 21.29
N VAL A 681 -1.14 19.75 22.58
CA VAL A 681 -2.29 19.08 23.20
C VAL A 681 -3.02 19.98 24.19
N PHE A 682 -4.34 20.09 24.02
CA PHE A 682 -5.23 20.75 24.94
C PHE A 682 -6.27 19.80 25.50
N VAL A 683 -6.40 19.77 26.82
CA VAL A 683 -7.50 19.07 27.48
C VAL A 683 -8.52 20.09 27.94
N GLU A 684 -9.76 19.92 27.50
CA GLU A 684 -10.85 20.85 27.75
C GLU A 684 -11.93 20.17 28.61
N ARG A 685 -12.40 20.89 29.63
CA ARG A 685 -13.52 20.48 30.50
C ARG A 685 -14.45 21.66 30.73
N GLY A 686 -15.57 21.69 30.02
CA GLY A 686 -16.45 22.86 29.98
C GLY A 686 -15.68 24.10 29.51
N ASN A 687 -15.67 25.17 30.33
CA ASN A 687 -14.92 26.39 30.02
C ASN A 687 -13.46 26.37 30.53
N THR A 688 -13.00 25.27 31.10
CA THR A 688 -11.65 25.14 31.65
C THR A 688 -10.75 24.47 30.62
N ARG A 689 -9.61 25.11 30.32
CA ARG A 689 -8.58 24.57 29.42
C ARG A 689 -7.33 24.25 30.22
N PHE A 690 -6.85 23.03 30.09
CA PHE A 690 -5.56 22.58 30.62
C PHE A 690 -4.60 22.50 29.43
N THR A 691 -3.44 23.15 29.54
CA THR A 691 -2.36 23.14 28.54
C THR A 691 -1.26 22.22 29.05
N SER A 692 -0.57 21.47 28.19
CA SER A 692 0.45 20.53 28.67
C SER A 692 1.65 21.25 29.31
N THR A 693 1.77 21.09 30.63
CA THR A 693 2.92 20.44 31.26
C THR A 693 2.39 19.69 32.50
N ALA A 694 2.54 18.36 32.52
CA ALA A 694 2.34 17.41 33.61
C ALA A 694 0.98 16.68 33.78
N HIS A 695 1.13 15.36 33.97
CA HIS A 695 0.14 14.35 34.35
C HIS A 695 -0.81 14.77 35.48
N TYR A 696 -2.11 14.53 35.30
CA TYR A 696 -3.08 14.54 36.40
C TYR A 696 -3.52 13.11 36.74
N ALA A 697 -2.74 12.42 37.57
CA ALA A 697 -3.17 11.18 38.22
C ALA A 697 -4.02 11.51 39.45
N GLY A 698 -5.30 11.81 39.24
CA GLY A 698 -6.24 12.17 40.31
C GLY A 698 -6.80 11.00 41.11
N LYS A 699 -6.00 10.36 41.97
CA LYS A 699 -6.52 9.65 43.17
C LYS A 699 -6.30 10.52 44.41
N ARG A 700 -7.39 11.01 45.02
CA ARG A 700 -7.66 11.15 46.48
C ARG A 700 -8.87 12.07 46.66
N GLY A 701 -9.86 11.71 47.48
CA GLY A 701 -9.65 11.49 48.91
C GLY A 701 -9.99 12.80 49.62
N ASN A 702 -11.21 12.83 50.14
CA ASN A 702 -11.84 13.86 50.97
C ASN A 702 -10.87 14.54 51.96
N GLU A 703 -10.82 15.89 51.99
CA GLU A 703 -10.80 16.71 53.22
C GLU A 703 -10.68 18.24 52.94
N ASN A 704 -11.81 18.94 53.18
CA ASN A 704 -12.01 20.27 53.81
C ASN A 704 -11.17 21.53 53.48
N ASN A 705 -11.91 22.53 52.96
CA ASN A 705 -11.86 23.99 53.17
C ASN A 705 -10.82 24.60 54.17
N SER A 706 -9.95 25.44 53.60
CA SER A 706 -9.48 26.82 53.94
C SER A 706 -9.95 27.58 55.21
N PRO A 707 -9.33 28.71 55.63
CA PRO A 707 -8.12 29.41 55.10
C PRO A 707 -7.07 29.84 56.16
N GLY A 708 -5.97 30.40 55.65
CA GLY A 708 -4.76 30.85 56.32
C GLY A 708 -4.86 31.93 57.41
N ASP A 709 -3.80 31.97 58.20
CA ASP A 709 -3.19 33.20 58.74
C ASP A 709 -1.70 32.89 59.00
N GLY A 710 -0.80 33.70 58.42
CA GLY A 710 0.58 33.86 58.93
C GLY A 710 0.62 34.97 59.99
N PRO A 711 1.79 35.47 60.45
CA PRO A 711 3.18 35.13 60.06
C PRO A 711 4.14 34.95 61.26
N GLY A 712 5.40 34.57 60.98
CA GLY A 712 6.54 34.91 61.86
C GLY A 712 7.58 33.80 62.09
N GLY A 713 8.76 33.94 61.48
CA GLY A 713 10.00 33.34 62.00
C GLY A 713 10.47 34.04 63.30
N PRO A 714 11.70 33.81 63.84
CA PRO A 714 12.88 33.20 63.20
C PRO A 714 13.62 32.17 64.10
N GLY A 715 14.73 31.57 63.61
CA GLY A 715 15.77 31.08 64.53
C GLY A 715 16.61 29.89 64.08
N SER A 716 17.76 30.19 63.46
CA SER A 716 19.09 29.55 63.54
C SER A 716 19.29 28.28 64.39
N GLY A 717 20.06 27.31 63.87
CA GLY A 717 20.66 26.25 64.70
C GLY A 717 21.52 25.26 63.93
N ASN A 718 22.81 25.55 63.82
CA ASN A 718 23.89 24.77 63.22
C ASN A 718 24.22 23.50 64.02
N ALA A 719 24.64 22.40 63.35
CA ALA A 719 25.75 21.49 63.71
C ALA A 719 25.53 19.98 63.38
N ASN A 720 26.50 19.46 62.62
CA ASN A 720 26.83 18.07 62.26
C ASN A 720 27.57 17.36 63.45
N PRO A 721 28.27 16.20 63.32
CA PRO A 721 27.97 14.83 62.82
C PRO A 721 28.27 13.73 63.90
N GLY A 722 28.02 12.45 63.58
CA GLY A 722 28.68 11.29 64.23
C GLY A 722 27.82 10.00 64.23
N ASN A 723 28.03 9.07 63.29
CA ASN A 723 28.99 7.96 63.31
C ASN A 723 28.54 6.74 64.15
N SER A 724 28.24 5.60 63.50
CA SER A 724 28.84 4.29 63.80
C SER A 724 28.16 3.11 63.06
N GLY A 725 28.90 2.54 62.10
CA GLY A 725 29.23 1.10 62.07
C GLY A 725 28.18 0.06 61.59
N PRO A 726 28.65 -1.09 61.10
CA PRO A 726 28.05 -1.80 59.96
C PRO A 726 27.33 -3.09 60.36
N ASN A 727 26.44 -3.59 59.50
CA ASN A 727 26.11 -5.01 59.56
C ASN A 727 25.94 -5.64 58.17
N SER A 728 26.69 -6.72 58.01
CA SER A 728 26.74 -7.65 56.90
C SER A 728 25.49 -8.52 56.80
N GLY A 729 25.01 -8.75 55.58
CA GLY A 729 24.04 -9.81 55.27
C GLY A 729 23.87 -9.95 53.77
N GLY A 730 24.46 -11.01 53.20
CA GLY A 730 24.28 -11.40 51.80
C GLY A 730 22.86 -11.90 51.49
N PRO A 731 22.54 -12.12 50.20
CA PRO A 731 21.18 -12.28 49.72
C PRO A 731 20.69 -13.72 49.90
N SER A 732 19.49 -13.88 50.46
CA SER A 732 18.74 -15.13 50.46
C SER A 732 17.50 -14.98 49.58
N SER A 733 17.41 -15.83 48.54
CA SER A 733 16.26 -15.97 47.64
C SER A 733 14.93 -16.18 48.39
N PRO A 734 13.80 -15.63 47.91
CA PRO A 734 12.50 -15.91 48.50
C PRO A 734 11.95 -17.25 47.98
N GLY A 735 11.82 -18.20 48.89
CA GLY A 735 11.03 -19.41 48.71
C GLY A 735 9.55 -19.13 48.98
N THR A 736 8.72 -19.67 48.08
CA THR A 736 7.26 -19.72 48.05
C THR A 736 6.61 -20.04 49.41
N ASN A 737 5.68 -19.18 49.87
CA ASN A 737 4.52 -19.61 50.67
C ASN A 737 3.43 -18.53 50.80
N GLY A 738 2.28 -18.80 50.16
CA GLY A 738 0.93 -18.52 50.66
C GLY A 738 0.40 -17.07 50.61
N MET A 739 -0.34 -16.75 49.55
CA MET A 739 -1.15 -15.52 49.45
C MET A 739 -2.27 -15.51 50.52
N ARG A 740 -2.57 -14.35 51.12
CA ARG A 740 -3.61 -14.21 52.15
C ARG A 740 -5.01 -14.43 51.54
N PRO A 741 -6.00 -14.93 52.30
CA PRO A 741 -7.35 -15.20 51.78
C PRO A 741 -8.05 -13.99 51.14
N GLU A 742 -7.78 -12.77 51.62
CA GLU A 742 -8.27 -11.54 50.98
C GLU A 742 -7.70 -11.27 49.59
N ASP A 743 -6.43 -11.63 49.35
CA ASP A 743 -5.75 -11.42 48.07
C ASP A 743 -6.22 -12.47 47.02
N VAL A 744 -6.63 -13.66 47.47
CA VAL A 744 -7.27 -14.70 46.63
C VAL A 744 -8.66 -14.28 46.14
N ALA A 745 -9.45 -13.62 46.99
CA ALA A 745 -10.77 -13.13 46.62
C ALA A 745 -10.69 -11.98 45.60
N ALA A 746 -9.70 -11.09 45.76
CA ALA A 746 -9.47 -9.98 44.84
C ALA A 746 -8.94 -10.45 43.47
N MET A 747 -8.03 -11.41 43.45
CA MET A 747 -7.53 -12.01 42.20
C MET A 747 -8.63 -12.78 41.45
N SER A 748 -9.50 -13.50 42.18
CA SER A 748 -10.64 -14.18 41.56
C SER A 748 -11.65 -13.21 40.96
N HIS A 749 -11.81 -12.01 41.54
CA HIS A 749 -12.64 -10.96 40.96
C HIS A 749 -12.02 -10.42 39.67
N PHE A 750 -10.72 -10.09 39.71
CA PHE A 750 -9.95 -9.58 38.58
C PHE A 750 -9.95 -10.54 37.38
N LEU A 751 -9.74 -11.83 37.60
CA LEU A 751 -9.79 -12.84 36.54
C LEU A 751 -11.20 -13.03 35.96
N ASN A 752 -12.24 -12.87 36.77
CA ASN A 752 -13.62 -12.93 36.28
C ASN A 752 -13.99 -11.70 35.44
N GLU A 753 -13.40 -10.53 35.72
CA GLU A 753 -13.55 -9.32 34.91
C GLU A 753 -12.78 -9.40 33.59
N MET A 754 -11.55 -9.91 33.57
CA MET A 754 -10.77 -10.04 32.33
C MET A 754 -11.30 -11.13 31.39
N THR A 755 -11.85 -12.23 31.92
CA THR A 755 -12.27 -13.38 31.09
C THR A 755 -13.78 -13.41 30.79
N GLY A 756 -14.56 -12.51 31.39
CA GLY A 756 -16.02 -12.47 31.26
C GLY A 756 -16.76 -13.70 31.82
N ASN A 757 -16.05 -14.66 32.43
CA ASN A 757 -16.59 -15.91 32.95
C ASN A 757 -16.36 -16.03 34.46
N ARG A 758 -17.33 -16.60 35.19
CA ARG A 758 -17.20 -16.88 36.63
C ARG A 758 -16.45 -18.19 36.85
N LEU A 759 -15.15 -18.10 37.17
CA LEU A 759 -14.34 -19.27 37.51
C LEU A 759 -14.80 -19.91 38.84
N ARG A 760 -14.78 -21.23 38.89
CA ARG A 760 -15.05 -21.98 40.14
C ARG A 760 -13.83 -21.93 41.04
N LYS A 761 -14.06 -21.98 42.37
CA LYS A 761 -13.01 -21.88 43.41
C LYS A 761 -11.84 -22.88 43.21
N GLU A 762 -12.13 -24.03 42.63
CA GLU A 762 -11.16 -25.10 42.35
C GLU A 762 -10.28 -24.79 41.12
N GLU A 763 -10.80 -24.09 40.11
CA GLU A 763 -10.07 -23.64 38.92
C GLU A 763 -9.12 -22.48 39.26
N THR A 764 -9.56 -21.54 40.11
CA THR A 764 -8.71 -20.47 40.67
C THR A 764 -7.54 -21.04 41.49
N GLN A 765 -7.76 -22.14 42.22
CA GLN A 765 -6.70 -22.81 42.99
C GLN A 765 -5.70 -23.59 42.13
N ALA A 766 -6.12 -24.05 40.93
CA ALA A 766 -5.24 -24.70 39.97
C ALA A 766 -4.32 -23.68 39.25
N LEU A 767 -4.87 -22.53 38.85
CA LEU A 767 -4.10 -21.39 38.32
C LEU A 767 -3.07 -20.87 39.32
N MET A 768 -3.39 -20.87 40.62
CA MET A 768 -2.46 -20.48 41.69
C MET A 768 -1.36 -21.51 42.02
N LYS A 769 -1.29 -22.62 41.29
CA LYS A 769 -0.17 -23.58 41.35
C LYS A 769 0.59 -23.66 40.03
N SER A 770 0.22 -22.84 39.05
CA SER A 770 0.85 -22.75 37.74
C SER A 770 2.05 -21.80 37.77
N PRO A 771 3.11 -22.04 36.96
CA PRO A 771 4.19 -21.07 36.73
C PRO A 771 3.70 -19.69 36.25
N MET A 772 2.47 -19.61 35.73
CA MET A 772 1.81 -18.37 35.30
C MET A 772 1.45 -17.41 36.45
N LEU A 773 1.57 -17.85 37.71
CA LEU A 773 1.19 -17.05 38.88
C LEU A 773 2.08 -15.79 39.06
N ASP A 774 3.36 -15.87 38.73
CA ASP A 774 4.28 -14.74 38.88
C ASP A 774 3.93 -13.62 37.87
N MET A 775 3.59 -14.00 36.64
CA MET A 775 3.15 -13.07 35.58
C MET A 775 1.80 -12.41 35.92
N LEU A 776 0.84 -13.18 36.46
CA LEU A 776 -0.46 -12.65 36.90
C LEU A 776 -0.36 -11.77 38.15
N MET A 777 0.60 -12.05 39.04
CA MET A 777 0.87 -11.23 40.21
C MET A 777 1.55 -9.91 39.88
N GLU A 778 2.40 -9.88 38.85
CA GLU A 778 2.96 -8.63 38.30
C GLU A 778 1.84 -7.74 37.77
N VAL A 779 0.98 -8.27 36.89
CA VAL A 779 -0.17 -7.55 36.32
C VAL A 779 -1.12 -7.02 37.41
N PHE A 780 -1.41 -7.85 38.42
CA PHE A 780 -2.28 -7.48 39.54
C PHE A 780 -1.66 -6.45 40.50
N GLN A 781 -0.33 -6.43 40.66
CA GLN A 781 0.36 -5.41 41.46
C GLN A 781 0.42 -4.06 40.74
N THR A 782 0.53 -4.03 39.40
CA THR A 782 0.37 -2.80 38.60
C THR A 782 -1.05 -2.24 38.63
N HIS A 783 -2.07 -3.07 38.86
CA HIS A 783 -3.49 -2.65 38.90
C HIS A 783 -3.99 -2.20 40.29
N ARG A 784 -3.20 -2.36 41.36
CA ARG A 784 -3.54 -1.95 42.74
C ARG A 784 -3.14 -0.49 43.00
#